data_AF-A0A4P7ZS67-F1
#
_entry.id   AF-A0A4P7ZS67-F1
#
_cell.length_a   1.000
_cell.length_b   1.000
_cell.length_c   1.000
_cell.angle_alpha   90.00
_cell.angle_beta   90.00
_cell.angle_gamma   90.00
#
_symmetry.space_group_name_H-M   'P 1'
#
loop_
_entity.id
_entity.type
_entity.pdbx_description
1 polymer ?
#
loop_
_entity_poly.entity_id
_entity_poly.type
_entity_poly.pdbx_seq_one_letter_code
_entity_poly.pdbx_strand_id
1 'polypeptide(L)'
;MKPHIPITAWIPIAALAGIAANAPQSLAQTASATYNGVTYQVTSREDSYPKNNQEAPWLGDQAMAEALAKAFTTQLGTGSGRRKAFPSSGTNNGPSFIYEIVPSGNASLADAKGWEWSTLYNQAVQEGHSVNPFTGRTRSSASVYGATIEFAILVNSFPTASSITPSGNTTSGNGNNLSSNLGGTLLPQFEGGTLTIDQQGATFQQDFTLDNSTTNAIDANGNNGAFNGVISNAANALQGGIGLINSALGTNNTITLTNINSFTGPTTIGERVVLALRDGGSISESSAIEIKRGGRLNIDYRANSAFADKETRLQNVSGLGDLQPNTPIEVAITQDSTFDGRIQGIANIRKTGGSTWTLTSNQNSLRGSSHGNFSIESGKVALTGSLGAGSVTVSPGAELETGSASVITGDLINLGTLSISPGVAVGTLTIDGNFGQLSQGRLNIEVDGSNSDLLLLKGASRAIALGGELNISNVPGTTITSGKSYTAIRVPAGTQGGEASLNTTFGVIGSSGYNFVRETDPEFSKLDGGQAQPCDPGDPASCTELRFGWIQLAPPKKDTGASKGAKTPEALPTSLKTGKQTISKVKQTGGAITTASAGNSKLNNRTCAANTGSNAGCKQINKEGSGLTSSNNNSVMIAKQIDAGSSSVQAAVVQGISGGKPIISQSGVQTGYTTSQIKQAKVTPDFVEVSSEIFPISTRQQLNQALHSISAEPYASMQSVALEAMEQFRANTLALTSGTKAISIIAEEMVCTTAGNVEPGADGAQQPQPDCKPRTVKKLTPWSLLIDGTNTQATLNGTNDLASLDYNIFSSSYGLQYDFNRNWSAGAAFGYGRANLYNYEYADVRIDSSTYSGAAWGIYRPSESWKFTALAGYMNLQYESDRNINLGGLNRTASANWSGNGFTAALAAEYDWVISSDKTSRSAVRIKPNTFFSYALHNQGAFSETGADSLNLALNSHTADSLIYGIGFQIETPIITGKSSRLIPRLSLGYEYDFNGDSNEEHQLTASFAEVPALGSIDVLGQNRGANALDVGLSLEYETSETLSLYAGVGGAFWSNGNELSYGGGLKLRW
;
A
#
# COMPACT_ATOMS: atom_id res chain seq x y z
N MET A 1 55.87 2.05 -39.93
CA MET A 1 56.56 2.38 -41.20
C MET A 1 55.98 3.67 -41.78
N LYS A 2 56.79 4.47 -42.46
CA LYS A 2 56.43 5.55 -43.42
C LYS A 2 56.85 5.06 -44.84
N PRO A 3 56.74 5.82 -45.96
CA PRO A 3 56.26 7.20 -46.21
C PRO A 3 54.85 7.21 -46.88
N HIS A 4 54.34 8.12 -47.73
CA HIS A 4 54.73 9.37 -48.46
C HIS A 4 53.42 10.23 -48.63
N ILE A 5 53.30 11.57 -48.79
CA ILE A 5 54.15 12.71 -49.25
C ILE A 5 54.30 12.75 -50.80
N PRO A 6 54.20 13.90 -51.54
CA PRO A 6 54.22 15.34 -51.17
C PRO A 6 52.93 16.10 -51.63
N ILE A 7 52.76 17.43 -51.82
CA ILE A 7 53.62 18.61 -52.15
C ILE A 7 53.20 19.89 -51.37
N THR A 8 54.12 20.88 -51.29
CA THR A 8 54.12 22.04 -50.37
C THR A 8 54.41 23.41 -51.04
N ALA A 9 53.89 24.50 -50.44
CA ALA A 9 54.50 25.83 -50.31
C ALA A 9 53.77 26.63 -49.18
N TRP A 10 54.21 27.70 -48.49
CA TRP A 10 55.48 28.44 -48.26
C TRP A 10 55.45 29.97 -48.54
N ILE A 11 55.43 30.77 -47.45
CA ILE A 11 56.40 31.83 -47.03
C ILE A 11 56.67 33.01 -48.02
N PRO A 12 56.65 34.31 -47.59
CA PRO A 12 57.41 34.90 -46.44
C PRO A 12 56.66 35.92 -45.54
N ILE A 13 56.94 36.01 -44.22
CA ILE A 13 58.01 36.77 -43.52
C ILE A 13 58.02 38.30 -43.74
N ALA A 14 57.62 39.01 -42.66
CA ALA A 14 58.10 40.28 -42.07
C ALA A 14 58.51 41.52 -42.90
N ALA A 15 58.19 42.70 -42.33
CA ALA A 15 58.91 43.96 -42.50
C ALA A 15 59.10 44.63 -41.12
N LEU A 16 60.20 45.37 -40.91
CA LEU A 16 60.61 45.93 -39.62
C LEU A 16 61.28 47.30 -39.83
N ALA A 17 60.94 48.27 -38.97
CA ALA A 17 61.52 49.63 -38.87
C ALA A 17 61.33 50.58 -40.09
N GLY A 18 60.67 51.71 -39.83
CA GLY A 18 60.64 52.87 -40.71
C GLY A 18 60.60 54.14 -39.86
N ILE A 19 61.76 54.67 -39.46
CA ILE A 19 61.84 55.89 -38.65
C ILE A 19 61.73 57.11 -39.58
N ALA A 20 60.68 57.90 -39.38
CA ALA A 20 60.58 59.27 -39.87
C ALA A 20 60.20 60.17 -38.69
N ALA A 21 61.04 61.17 -38.41
CA ALA A 21 60.89 62.00 -37.21
C ALA A 21 59.77 63.04 -37.39
N ASN A 22 58.80 63.02 -36.48
CA ASN A 22 57.98 64.18 -36.14
C ASN A 22 58.32 64.59 -34.69
N ALA A 23 58.25 65.89 -34.40
CA ALA A 23 58.64 66.43 -33.10
C ALA A 23 57.75 65.89 -31.96
N PRO A 24 58.28 65.73 -30.73
CA PRO A 24 57.48 65.29 -29.60
C PRO A 24 56.44 66.36 -29.27
N GLN A 25 55.16 66.03 -29.43
CA GLN A 25 54.10 66.69 -28.67
C GLN A 25 54.09 66.10 -27.26
N SER A 26 54.09 66.99 -26.28
CA SER A 26 54.12 66.71 -24.85
C SER A 26 52.78 66.15 -24.36
N LEU A 27 52.50 64.89 -24.69
CA LEU A 27 51.30 64.19 -24.22
C LEU A 27 51.22 64.24 -22.69
N ALA A 28 50.24 65.00 -22.20
CA ALA A 28 49.95 65.15 -20.79
C ALA A 28 49.64 63.78 -20.16
N GLN A 29 50.54 63.30 -19.30
CA GLN A 29 50.36 62.03 -18.62
C GLN A 29 49.23 62.16 -17.59
N THR A 30 48.48 61.08 -17.38
CA THR A 30 47.28 61.09 -16.53
C THR A 30 47.20 59.80 -15.72
N ALA A 31 47.07 59.94 -14.40
CA ALA A 31 46.67 58.87 -13.50
C ALA A 31 45.17 58.98 -13.16
N SER A 32 44.55 57.86 -12.85
CA SER A 32 43.13 57.79 -12.47
C SER A 32 42.93 56.84 -11.29
N ALA A 33 42.08 57.22 -10.35
CA ALA A 33 41.72 56.42 -9.18
C ALA A 33 40.22 56.57 -8.86
N THR A 34 39.55 55.48 -8.51
CA THR A 34 38.12 55.49 -8.17
C THR A 34 37.92 55.26 -6.68
N TYR A 35 37.27 56.21 -6.00
CA TYR A 35 36.97 56.14 -4.56
C TYR A 35 35.50 56.48 -4.31
N ASN A 36 34.80 55.63 -3.54
CA ASN A 36 33.36 55.74 -3.27
C ASN A 36 32.48 56.02 -4.51
N GLY A 37 32.78 55.37 -5.64
CA GLY A 37 32.04 55.51 -6.90
C GLY A 37 32.38 56.76 -7.75
N VAL A 38 33.32 57.60 -7.31
CA VAL A 38 33.80 58.76 -8.06
C VAL A 38 35.21 58.48 -8.59
N THR A 39 35.41 58.63 -9.90
CA THR A 39 36.73 58.53 -10.53
C THR A 39 37.39 59.90 -10.59
N TYR A 40 38.54 60.03 -9.93
CA TYR A 40 39.38 61.22 -9.93
C TYR A 40 40.50 61.04 -10.95
N GLN A 41 40.75 62.05 -11.78
CA GLN A 41 41.85 62.06 -12.73
C GLN A 41 42.85 63.16 -12.37
N VAL A 42 44.14 62.84 -12.41
CA VAL A 42 45.24 63.76 -12.15
C VAL A 42 46.12 63.78 -13.38
N THR A 43 46.26 64.95 -14.01
CA THR A 43 46.91 65.14 -15.31
C THR A 43 48.02 66.18 -15.17
N SER A 44 49.19 65.96 -15.79
CA SER A 44 50.23 67.01 -15.85
C SER A 44 49.77 68.16 -16.75
N ARG A 45 50.20 69.37 -16.42
CA ARG A 45 50.08 70.48 -17.35
C ARG A 45 51.18 70.39 -18.40
N GLU A 46 50.88 70.79 -19.63
CA GLU A 46 51.81 70.71 -20.75
C GLU A 46 53.00 71.68 -20.58
N ASP A 47 52.80 72.74 -19.82
CA ASP A 47 53.75 73.79 -19.43
C ASP A 47 54.63 73.47 -18.20
N SER A 48 54.45 72.32 -17.54
CA SER A 48 55.11 71.97 -16.26
C SER A 48 56.60 71.57 -16.35
N TYR A 49 57.25 71.65 -17.51
CA TYR A 49 58.60 71.09 -17.75
C TYR A 49 59.75 72.12 -17.66
N PRO A 50 60.89 71.79 -16.99
CA PRO A 50 62.13 72.55 -17.09
C PRO A 50 62.69 72.55 -18.52
N LYS A 51 63.15 73.71 -19.01
CA LYS A 51 63.63 73.92 -20.40
C LYS A 51 65.03 73.35 -20.71
N ASN A 52 65.41 72.22 -20.10
CA ASN A 52 66.80 71.75 -20.10
C ASN A 52 66.96 70.22 -20.09
N ASN A 53 66.41 69.57 -21.13
CA ASN A 53 66.84 68.28 -21.75
C ASN A 53 67.29 67.13 -20.82
N GLN A 54 66.65 66.97 -19.67
CA GLN A 54 66.61 65.74 -18.89
C GLN A 54 65.14 65.49 -18.53
N GLU A 55 64.66 64.26 -18.72
CA GLU A 55 63.28 63.92 -18.39
C GLU A 55 63.10 63.96 -16.86
N ALA A 56 62.24 64.88 -16.39
CA ALA A 56 61.75 64.79 -15.02
C ALA A 56 60.79 63.59 -14.94
N PRO A 57 61.01 62.60 -14.06
CA PRO A 57 60.13 61.44 -13.96
C PRO A 57 58.76 61.88 -13.47
N TRP A 58 57.71 61.36 -14.12
CA TRP A 58 56.34 61.48 -13.64
C TRP A 58 56.19 60.75 -12.29
N LEU A 59 55.78 61.48 -11.25
CA LEU A 59 55.64 60.96 -9.88
C LEU A 59 54.20 60.54 -9.53
N GLY A 60 53.23 60.75 -10.41
CA GLY A 60 51.81 60.51 -10.16
C GLY A 60 51.39 59.06 -10.38
N ASP A 61 51.78 58.14 -9.50
CA ASP A 61 51.26 56.77 -9.55
C ASP A 61 49.78 56.69 -9.08
N GLN A 62 49.21 55.49 -9.13
CA GLN A 62 47.84 55.26 -8.66
C GLN A 62 47.69 55.54 -7.16
N ALA A 63 48.73 55.29 -6.35
CA ALA A 63 48.69 55.54 -4.91
C ALA A 63 48.65 57.04 -4.59
N MET A 64 49.35 57.88 -5.36
CA MET A 64 49.24 59.34 -5.26
C MET A 64 47.83 59.83 -5.64
N ALA A 65 47.23 59.27 -6.69
CA ALA A 65 45.86 59.59 -7.09
C ALA A 65 44.83 59.15 -6.04
N GLU A 66 44.99 57.96 -5.44
CA GLU A 66 44.15 57.48 -4.33
C GLU A 66 44.31 58.32 -3.07
N ALA A 67 45.54 58.72 -2.71
CA ALA A 67 45.79 59.58 -1.56
C ALA A 67 45.11 60.96 -1.71
N LEU A 68 45.22 61.57 -2.90
CA LEU A 68 44.53 62.83 -3.23
C LEU A 68 43.01 62.68 -3.19
N ALA A 69 42.45 61.63 -3.81
CA ALA A 69 41.01 61.34 -3.78
C ALA A 69 40.47 61.21 -2.34
N LYS A 70 41.21 60.50 -1.48
CA LYS A 70 40.87 60.30 -0.07
C LYS A 70 40.90 61.61 0.74
N ALA A 71 41.90 62.47 0.50
CA ALA A 71 42.06 63.76 1.15
C ALA A 71 41.00 64.80 0.71
N PHE A 72 40.66 64.87 -0.57
CA PHE A 72 39.56 65.72 -1.07
C PHE A 72 38.21 65.29 -0.47
N THR A 73 37.99 63.97 -0.33
CA THR A 73 36.73 63.42 0.21
C THR A 73 36.55 63.78 1.69
N THR A 74 37.62 63.82 2.50
CA THR A 74 37.54 64.25 3.91
C THR A 74 37.43 65.75 4.10
N GLN A 75 37.98 66.60 3.21
CA GLN A 75 37.87 68.05 3.35
C GLN A 75 36.50 68.63 2.98
N LEU A 76 35.81 68.08 1.97
CA LEU A 76 34.58 68.68 1.45
C LEU A 76 33.30 68.32 2.22
N GLY A 77 33.30 67.19 2.94
CA GLY A 77 32.19 66.73 3.75
C GLY A 77 31.01 66.18 2.96
N THR A 78 30.45 65.05 3.39
CA THR A 78 29.28 64.43 2.77
C THR A 78 27.99 65.16 3.15
N GLY A 79 27.80 66.39 2.66
CA GLY A 79 26.76 67.30 3.18
C GLY A 79 26.26 68.39 2.22
N SER A 80 25.20 68.05 1.47
CA SER A 80 24.21 68.97 0.86
C SER A 80 24.61 69.85 -0.35
N GLY A 81 23.62 70.05 -1.22
CA GLY A 81 23.36 71.35 -1.84
C GLY A 81 23.97 71.63 -3.22
N ARG A 82 23.11 71.75 -4.24
CA ARG A 82 23.42 72.43 -5.51
C ARG A 82 23.98 73.83 -5.24
N ARG A 83 25.19 74.14 -5.71
CA ARG A 83 25.60 75.52 -6.00
C ARG A 83 25.76 75.70 -7.51
N LYS A 84 24.96 76.59 -8.11
CA LYS A 84 25.20 77.08 -9.47
C LYS A 84 26.36 78.08 -9.45
N ALA A 85 27.26 77.97 -10.41
CA ALA A 85 28.12 79.09 -10.82
C ALA A 85 27.53 79.74 -12.08
N PHE A 86 27.58 81.06 -12.18
CA PHE A 86 27.16 81.83 -13.34
C PHE A 86 28.37 82.17 -14.24
N PRO A 87 28.17 82.49 -15.53
CA PRO A 87 29.28 82.74 -16.45
C PRO A 87 29.87 84.15 -16.26
N SER A 88 31.12 84.23 -15.80
CA SER A 88 31.95 85.44 -15.92
C SER A 88 33.44 85.11 -15.95
N SER A 89 34.14 85.78 -16.87
CA SER A 89 35.59 85.75 -17.13
C SER A 89 36.54 85.58 -15.93
N GLY A 90 37.53 84.69 -16.07
CA GLY A 90 38.89 84.88 -15.52
C GLY A 90 39.33 83.90 -14.43
N THR A 91 40.54 83.34 -14.63
CA THR A 91 41.38 82.64 -13.63
C THR A 91 40.74 81.50 -12.82
N ASN A 92 41.02 80.26 -13.24
CA ASN A 92 40.83 79.08 -12.41
C ASN A 92 41.79 79.12 -11.21
N ASN A 93 41.27 78.99 -9.99
CA ASN A 93 42.04 78.70 -8.78
C ASN A 93 41.29 77.66 -7.94
N GLY A 94 41.64 76.38 -8.11
CA GLY A 94 41.34 75.33 -7.14
C GLY A 94 42.31 75.36 -5.96
N PRO A 95 42.13 74.53 -4.93
CA PRO A 95 43.08 74.45 -3.82
C PRO A 95 44.45 73.97 -4.33
N SER A 96 45.50 74.72 -3.98
CA SER A 96 46.89 74.40 -4.32
C SER A 96 47.53 73.54 -3.23
N PHE A 97 48.20 72.46 -3.63
CA PHE A 97 49.03 71.64 -2.75
C PHE A 97 50.49 71.88 -3.08
N ILE A 98 51.32 72.13 -2.05
CA ILE A 98 52.77 72.32 -2.19
C ILE A 98 53.44 71.14 -1.50
N TYR A 99 54.27 70.41 -2.23
CA TYR A 99 55.20 69.42 -1.69
C TYR A 99 56.62 69.98 -1.76
N GLU A 100 57.35 69.92 -0.64
CA GLU A 100 58.79 70.21 -0.60
C GLU A 100 59.56 68.89 -0.61
N ILE A 101 60.35 68.65 -1.66
CA ILE A 101 61.27 67.51 -1.74
C ILE A 101 62.63 67.98 -1.22
N VAL A 102 62.97 67.63 0.01
CA VAL A 102 64.28 67.91 0.60
C VAL A 102 65.29 66.85 0.17
N PRO A 103 66.36 67.19 -0.59
CA PRO A 103 67.27 66.19 -1.14
C PRO A 103 68.38 65.79 -0.16
N SER A 104 68.12 64.75 0.64
CA SER A 104 69.17 63.93 1.27
C SER A 104 69.42 62.67 0.42
N GLY A 105 70.68 62.42 0.04
CA GLY A 105 71.02 61.51 -1.07
C GLY A 105 70.65 60.03 -0.90
N ASN A 106 70.28 59.39 -2.02
CA ASN A 106 70.11 57.94 -2.20
C ASN A 106 69.29 57.21 -1.13
N ALA A 107 68.06 57.67 -0.87
CA ALA A 107 67.08 56.90 -0.12
C ALA A 107 66.59 55.68 -0.92
N SER A 108 66.60 54.50 -0.31
CA SER A 108 65.78 53.36 -0.73
C SER A 108 64.41 53.41 -0.04
N LEU A 109 63.40 52.77 -0.63
CA LEU A 109 61.99 52.92 -0.25
C LEU A 109 61.61 52.02 0.96
N ALA A 110 62.42 52.07 2.02
CA ALA A 110 62.33 51.18 3.19
C ALA A 110 61.83 51.86 4.48
N ASP A 111 62.09 53.16 4.66
CA ASP A 111 61.87 53.85 5.95
C ASP A 111 60.83 54.98 5.85
N ALA A 112 59.60 54.66 6.25
CA ALA A 112 58.56 55.65 6.58
C ALA A 112 57.59 55.10 7.64
N LYS A 113 57.69 55.58 8.88
CA LYS A 113 56.78 55.26 10.00
C LYS A 113 56.49 56.50 10.83
N GLY A 114 55.26 56.56 11.34
CA GLY A 114 54.94 57.25 12.60
C GLY A 114 54.52 58.72 12.48
N TRP A 115 53.23 58.98 12.71
CA TRP A 115 52.74 60.18 13.38
C TRP A 115 51.89 59.71 14.57
N GLU A 116 52.08 60.30 15.75
CA GLU A 116 51.29 60.00 16.95
C GLU A 116 50.43 61.21 17.37
N TRP A 117 49.38 60.96 18.16
CA TRP A 117 48.30 61.93 18.39
C TRP A 117 48.53 62.79 19.64
N SER A 118 48.58 64.12 19.46
CA SER A 118 48.75 65.06 20.58
C SER A 118 47.41 65.41 21.23
N THR A 119 47.19 64.87 22.43
CA THR A 119 45.97 65.07 23.25
C THR A 119 45.81 66.50 23.79
N LEU A 120 46.83 67.36 23.67
CA LEU A 120 46.79 68.76 24.12
C LEU A 120 46.17 69.74 23.11
N TYR A 121 46.16 69.38 21.81
CA TYR A 121 45.57 70.22 20.75
C TYR A 121 44.56 69.48 19.86
N ASN A 122 44.44 68.16 19.98
CA ASN A 122 43.53 67.30 19.21
C ASN A 122 43.68 67.44 17.69
N GLN A 123 44.91 67.69 17.24
CA GLN A 123 45.36 67.74 15.85
C GLN A 123 46.87 67.44 15.80
N ALA A 124 47.36 66.91 14.67
CA ALA A 124 48.80 66.74 14.42
C ALA A 124 49.39 68.04 13.86
N VAL A 125 50.60 68.43 14.31
CA VAL A 125 51.23 69.72 13.98
C VAL A 125 52.74 69.56 13.81
N GLN A 126 53.31 70.32 12.87
CA GLN A 126 54.73 70.62 12.75
C GLN A 126 54.87 72.15 12.65
N GLU A 127 55.84 72.76 13.33
CA GLU A 127 55.92 74.21 13.52
C GLU A 127 56.48 74.96 12.28
N GLY A 128 55.95 76.15 11.96
CA GLY A 128 56.35 76.87 10.72
C GLY A 128 55.86 78.30 10.45
N HIS A 129 55.22 78.99 11.42
CA HIS A 129 54.75 80.40 11.35
C HIS A 129 53.61 80.76 10.36
N SER A 130 52.92 81.87 10.68
CA SER A 130 51.86 82.53 9.87
C SER A 130 52.26 83.99 9.54
N VAL A 131 51.51 84.80 8.77
CA VAL A 131 50.38 85.63 9.25
C VAL A 131 49.67 86.37 8.08
N ASN A 132 48.33 86.29 8.06
CA ASN A 132 47.28 87.27 7.63
C ASN A 132 47.34 88.03 6.25
N PRO A 133 46.21 88.20 5.50
CA PRO A 133 46.26 88.52 4.07
C PRO A 133 45.76 89.94 3.63
N PHE A 134 45.89 91.01 4.42
CA PHE A 134 45.24 92.31 4.11
C PHE A 134 46.08 93.45 3.50
N THR A 135 47.42 93.35 3.43
CA THR A 135 48.27 94.35 2.75
C THR A 135 49.37 93.69 1.94
N GLY A 136 49.47 94.02 0.64
CA GLY A 136 50.31 93.27 -0.30
C GLY A 136 51.82 93.56 -0.24
N ARG A 137 52.60 92.52 -0.59
CA ARG A 137 54.07 92.45 -0.76
C ARG A 137 54.94 92.60 0.49
N THR A 138 55.60 91.49 0.83
CA THR A 138 57.05 91.47 1.07
C THR A 138 57.75 90.66 -0.03
N ARG A 139 59.06 90.83 -0.17
CA ARG A 139 59.93 90.19 -1.19
C ARG A 139 61.19 89.67 -0.50
N SER A 140 62.01 88.91 -1.25
CA SER A 140 63.35 88.40 -0.89
C SER A 140 63.36 87.15 0.01
N SER A 141 64.26 86.17 -0.19
CA SER A 141 65.24 86.04 -1.29
C SER A 141 65.77 84.61 -1.48
N ALA A 142 66.08 84.31 -2.74
CA ALA A 142 67.15 83.41 -3.18
C ALA A 142 67.26 82.02 -2.51
N SER A 143 66.55 81.05 -3.08
CA SER A 143 67.17 79.77 -3.41
C SER A 143 67.11 79.58 -4.92
N VAL A 144 68.24 79.25 -5.53
CA VAL A 144 68.33 78.82 -6.94
C VAL A 144 68.34 77.30 -6.93
N TYR A 145 67.61 76.66 -7.86
CA TYR A 145 67.25 75.23 -7.91
C TYR A 145 65.94 74.79 -7.23
N GLY A 146 65.08 75.72 -6.81
CA GLY A 146 63.66 75.41 -6.56
C GLY A 146 62.86 75.29 -7.87
N ALA A 147 62.60 74.07 -8.33
CA ALA A 147 61.71 73.83 -9.48
C ALA A 147 60.26 73.63 -9.01
N THR A 148 59.45 74.69 -9.09
CA THR A 148 58.01 74.62 -8.78
C THR A 148 57.26 73.92 -9.92
N ILE A 149 56.71 72.74 -9.66
CA ILE A 149 55.87 72.01 -10.62
C ILE A 149 54.40 72.33 -10.33
N GLU A 150 53.76 73.15 -11.16
CA GLU A 150 52.31 73.37 -11.10
C GLU A 150 51.58 72.23 -11.81
N PHE A 151 50.63 71.60 -11.10
CA PHE A 151 49.71 70.59 -11.65
C PHE A 151 48.29 71.17 -11.76
N ALA A 152 47.63 70.97 -12.90
CA ALA A 152 46.23 71.38 -13.08
C ALA A 152 45.30 70.18 -12.86
N ILE A 153 44.70 70.09 -11.68
CA ILE A 153 43.72 69.03 -11.38
C ILE A 153 42.39 69.36 -12.08
N LEU A 154 42.03 68.57 -13.10
CA LEU A 154 40.77 68.71 -13.84
C LEU A 154 39.72 67.72 -13.32
N VAL A 155 38.87 68.16 -12.38
CA VAL A 155 37.83 67.31 -11.79
C VAL A 155 36.58 67.24 -12.68
N ASN A 156 36.52 66.23 -13.55
CA ASN A 156 35.34 65.95 -14.38
C ASN A 156 34.33 65.07 -13.62
N SER A 157 33.28 65.68 -13.06
CA SER A 157 32.16 64.94 -12.45
C SER A 157 31.13 64.51 -13.48
N PHE A 158 31.19 63.25 -13.92
CA PHE A 158 30.12 62.61 -14.68
C PHE A 158 28.97 62.19 -13.74
N PRO A 159 27.71 62.13 -14.20
CA PRO A 159 26.63 61.54 -13.42
C PRO A 159 26.92 60.06 -13.17
N THR A 160 26.77 59.60 -11.93
CA THR A 160 26.90 58.19 -11.57
C THR A 160 25.78 57.39 -12.23
N ALA A 161 26.12 56.55 -13.22
CA ALA A 161 25.17 55.58 -13.75
C ALA A 161 24.84 54.53 -12.68
N SER A 162 23.57 54.25 -12.45
CA SER A 162 23.11 53.27 -11.45
C SER A 162 22.73 51.94 -12.11
N SER A 163 22.79 50.86 -11.34
CA SER A 163 22.10 49.61 -11.66
C SER A 163 20.59 49.81 -11.82
N ILE A 164 19.96 48.91 -12.57
CA ILE A 164 18.51 48.71 -12.57
C ILE A 164 18.16 48.12 -11.20
N THR A 165 17.27 48.79 -10.47
CA THR A 165 16.87 48.42 -9.10
C THR A 165 15.38 48.67 -8.88
N PRO A 166 14.73 48.04 -7.88
CA PRO A 166 13.31 48.27 -7.60
C PRO A 166 12.99 49.74 -7.25
N SER A 167 13.89 50.42 -6.54
CA SER A 167 13.77 51.85 -6.19
C SER A 167 14.03 52.79 -7.37
N GLY A 168 14.65 52.31 -8.44
CA GLY A 168 14.79 53.03 -9.71
C GLY A 168 13.47 53.21 -10.47
N ASN A 169 12.38 52.57 -10.05
CA ASN A 169 11.05 52.69 -10.65
C ASN A 169 10.13 53.64 -9.87
N THR A 170 9.46 54.54 -10.60
CA THR A 170 8.26 55.23 -10.09
C THR A 170 7.02 54.37 -10.32
N THR A 171 5.89 54.72 -9.72
CA THR A 171 4.64 53.93 -9.69
C THR A 171 3.87 53.84 -11.03
N SER A 172 4.57 53.95 -12.15
CA SER A 172 4.07 53.69 -13.51
C SER A 172 5.18 53.25 -14.50
N GLY A 173 6.31 52.73 -14.01
CA GLY A 173 7.48 52.36 -14.83
C GLY A 173 8.36 53.53 -15.29
N ASN A 174 7.87 54.77 -15.17
CA ASN A 174 8.54 55.98 -15.64
C ASN A 174 9.59 56.50 -14.62
N GLY A 175 10.56 55.66 -14.27
CA GLY A 175 11.63 55.96 -13.31
C GLY A 175 12.97 56.29 -13.98
N ASN A 176 14.07 55.98 -13.29
CA ASN A 176 15.41 56.00 -13.89
C ASN A 176 15.65 54.76 -14.77
N ASN A 177 14.95 53.64 -14.52
CA ASN A 177 15.10 52.38 -15.27
C ASN A 177 14.47 52.40 -16.68
N LEU A 178 14.49 53.53 -17.37
CA LEU A 178 14.03 53.64 -18.76
C LEU A 178 15.12 53.19 -19.72
N SER A 179 14.71 52.50 -20.80
CA SER A 179 15.64 52.00 -21.82
C SER A 179 16.44 53.12 -22.51
N SER A 180 15.88 54.32 -22.62
CA SER A 180 16.56 55.53 -23.10
C SER A 180 17.75 56.00 -22.26
N ASN A 181 17.87 55.56 -20.99
CA ASN A 181 18.98 55.92 -20.10
C ASN A 181 20.17 54.94 -20.19
N LEU A 182 20.04 53.81 -20.89
CA LEU A 182 21.04 52.74 -20.94
C LEU A 182 22.39 53.21 -21.52
N GLY A 183 23.46 53.01 -20.75
CA GLY A 183 24.82 53.45 -21.11
C GLY A 183 25.07 54.95 -20.88
N GLY A 184 24.07 55.70 -20.43
CA GLY A 184 24.20 57.10 -20.01
C GLY A 184 24.13 57.24 -18.49
N THR A 185 22.92 57.08 -17.93
CA THR A 185 22.64 57.17 -16.47
C THR A 185 22.16 55.85 -15.88
N LEU A 186 21.96 54.82 -16.70
CA LEU A 186 21.54 53.49 -16.30
C LEU A 186 22.56 52.45 -16.82
N LEU A 187 23.04 51.59 -15.93
CA LEU A 187 23.90 50.45 -16.25
C LEU A 187 23.03 49.26 -16.69
N PRO A 188 23.50 48.40 -17.60
CA PRO A 188 22.81 47.16 -17.98
C PRO A 188 23.02 46.06 -16.92
N GLN A 189 22.74 46.38 -15.66
CA GLN A 189 22.98 45.51 -14.51
C GLN A 189 21.72 45.48 -13.66
N PHE A 190 21.07 44.32 -13.57
CA PHE A 190 19.90 44.11 -12.75
C PHE A 190 20.30 43.69 -11.32
N GLU A 191 19.97 44.55 -10.37
CA GLU A 191 20.05 44.32 -8.92
C GLU A 191 18.61 44.36 -8.35
N GLY A 192 17.74 43.52 -8.93
CA GLY A 192 16.29 43.62 -8.82
C GLY A 192 15.65 44.65 -9.75
N GLY A 193 14.32 44.66 -9.76
CA GLY A 193 13.52 45.67 -10.45
C GLY A 193 13.43 45.51 -11.96
N THR A 194 12.79 46.50 -12.59
CA THR A 194 12.30 46.38 -13.96
C THR A 194 12.89 47.44 -14.87
N LEU A 195 13.47 47.02 -15.99
CA LEU A 195 13.83 47.86 -17.14
C LEU A 195 12.58 48.10 -18.00
N THR A 196 12.16 49.36 -18.14
CA THR A 196 10.98 49.73 -18.91
C THR A 196 11.38 50.21 -20.31
N ILE A 197 10.87 49.55 -21.35
CA ILE A 197 11.10 49.94 -22.74
C ILE A 197 10.21 51.15 -23.07
N ASP A 198 10.85 52.29 -23.31
CA ASP A 198 10.22 53.58 -23.67
C ASP A 198 10.45 53.98 -25.14
N GLN A 199 11.11 53.13 -25.92
CA GLN A 199 11.46 53.38 -27.31
C GLN A 199 10.92 52.29 -28.25
N GLN A 200 9.92 52.64 -29.07
CA GLN A 200 9.28 51.70 -30.00
C GLN A 200 10.24 51.20 -31.07
N GLY A 201 10.49 49.88 -31.09
CA GLY A 201 11.32 49.21 -32.09
C GLY A 201 12.83 49.37 -31.87
N ALA A 202 13.26 49.78 -30.68
CA ALA A 202 14.67 50.00 -30.37
C ALA A 202 15.49 48.70 -30.30
N THR A 203 16.80 48.83 -30.56
CA THR A 203 17.77 47.72 -30.48
C THR A 203 18.86 48.03 -29.46
N PHE A 204 18.92 47.23 -28.40
CA PHE A 204 19.86 47.35 -27.30
C PHE A 204 21.08 46.46 -27.53
N GLN A 205 22.26 47.06 -27.73
CA GLN A 205 23.52 46.36 -28.01
C GLN A 205 24.31 46.02 -26.74
N GLN A 206 23.81 46.38 -25.58
CA GLN A 206 24.44 46.17 -24.28
C GLN A 206 24.30 44.71 -23.83
N ASP A 207 25.38 44.12 -23.33
CA ASP A 207 25.31 42.90 -22.52
C ASP A 207 24.72 43.23 -21.14
N PHE A 208 23.85 42.34 -20.63
CA PHE A 208 23.17 42.52 -19.35
C PHE A 208 23.59 41.44 -18.34
N THR A 209 23.70 41.83 -17.06
CA THR A 209 23.91 40.89 -15.95
C THR A 209 22.74 40.86 -14.99
N LEU A 210 22.34 39.67 -14.55
CA LEU A 210 21.28 39.42 -13.57
C LEU A 210 21.87 39.01 -12.22
N ASP A 211 21.50 39.70 -11.14
CA ASP A 211 21.66 39.18 -9.78
C ASP A 211 20.68 38.02 -9.50
N ASN A 212 20.63 37.55 -8.25
CA ASN A 212 19.70 36.49 -7.82
C ASN A 212 18.30 37.00 -7.42
N SER A 213 17.91 38.23 -7.78
CA SER A 213 16.61 38.80 -7.43
C SER A 213 15.49 38.25 -8.30
N THR A 214 14.40 37.81 -7.66
CA THR A 214 13.17 37.37 -8.33
C THR A 214 12.38 38.52 -8.97
N THR A 215 12.83 39.77 -8.79
CA THR A 215 12.16 40.97 -9.33
C THR A 215 12.76 41.48 -10.63
N ASN A 216 13.87 40.88 -11.10
CA ASN A 216 14.54 41.21 -12.35
C ASN A 216 13.58 41.06 -13.53
N ALA A 217 13.27 42.16 -14.23
CA ALA A 217 12.32 42.10 -15.33
C ALA A 217 12.56 43.11 -16.46
N ILE A 218 12.11 42.76 -17.66
CA ILE A 218 11.98 43.70 -18.78
C ILE A 218 10.49 43.92 -19.02
N ASP A 219 10.04 45.17 -18.94
CA ASP A 219 8.69 45.59 -19.27
C ASP A 219 8.65 46.18 -20.68
N ALA A 220 7.89 45.53 -21.57
CA ALA A 220 7.63 46.00 -22.91
C ALA A 220 6.90 47.35 -22.94
N ASN A 221 6.04 47.64 -21.95
CA ASN A 221 5.30 48.91 -21.81
C ASN A 221 4.69 49.42 -23.14
N GLY A 222 4.02 48.53 -23.89
CA GLY A 222 3.39 48.85 -25.16
C GLY A 222 4.35 49.01 -26.36
N ASN A 223 5.66 48.92 -26.13
CA ASN A 223 6.71 49.00 -27.14
C ASN A 223 7.28 47.60 -27.48
N ASN A 224 7.82 47.48 -28.69
CA ASN A 224 8.63 46.34 -29.11
C ASN A 224 10.11 46.68 -28.94
N GLY A 225 10.95 45.69 -28.61
CA GLY A 225 12.40 45.89 -28.48
C GLY A 225 13.20 44.65 -28.87
N ALA A 226 14.45 44.86 -29.28
CA ALA A 226 15.40 43.80 -29.59
C ALA A 226 16.66 43.94 -28.73
N PHE A 227 17.07 42.85 -28.09
CA PHE A 227 18.28 42.75 -27.29
C PHE A 227 19.31 41.93 -28.08
N ASN A 228 20.36 42.63 -28.49
CA ASN A 228 21.45 42.11 -29.30
C ASN A 228 22.68 41.73 -28.48
N GLY A 229 22.83 42.26 -27.26
CA GLY A 229 23.80 41.75 -26.30
C GLY A 229 23.35 40.42 -25.67
N VAL A 230 24.19 39.90 -24.77
CA VAL A 230 23.96 38.68 -24.00
C VAL A 230 23.40 39.02 -22.61
N ILE A 231 22.30 38.41 -22.22
CA ILE A 231 21.84 38.38 -20.82
C ILE A 231 22.53 37.21 -20.10
N SER A 232 23.16 37.48 -18.96
CA SER A 232 24.03 36.55 -18.23
C SER A 232 23.84 36.66 -16.70
N ASN A 233 24.36 35.70 -15.92
CA ASN A 233 24.45 35.87 -14.46
C ASN A 233 25.51 36.94 -14.12
N ALA A 234 25.24 37.78 -13.11
CA ALA A 234 26.26 38.64 -12.51
C ALA A 234 27.35 37.79 -11.83
N ALA A 235 28.60 38.29 -11.80
CA ALA A 235 29.78 37.50 -11.41
C ALA A 235 29.75 36.90 -9.99
N ASN A 236 28.90 37.40 -9.10
CA ASN A 236 28.71 36.90 -7.73
C ASN A 236 27.33 36.23 -7.50
N ALA A 237 26.49 36.10 -8.54
CA ALA A 237 25.13 35.55 -8.43
C ALA A 237 25.12 34.04 -8.73
N LEU A 238 24.52 33.27 -7.82
CA LEU A 238 24.42 31.80 -7.96
C LEU A 238 23.52 31.40 -9.15
N GLN A 239 22.42 32.13 -9.36
CA GLN A 239 21.41 31.85 -10.37
C GLN A 239 20.53 33.08 -10.58
N GLY A 240 20.63 33.76 -11.73
CA GLY A 240 19.81 34.92 -12.07
C GLY A 240 18.65 34.56 -13.00
N GLY A 241 17.42 34.89 -12.60
CA GLY A 241 16.20 34.70 -13.40
C GLY A 241 15.65 36.01 -13.96
N ILE A 242 14.71 35.94 -14.91
CA ILE A 242 14.15 37.13 -15.57
C ILE A 242 12.65 36.99 -15.89
N GLY A 243 11.88 38.01 -15.51
CA GLY A 243 10.49 38.20 -15.93
C GLY A 243 10.39 39.09 -17.17
N LEU A 244 9.56 38.73 -18.13
CA LEU A 244 9.23 39.57 -19.28
C LEU A 244 7.76 39.97 -19.16
N ILE A 245 7.45 41.25 -19.05
CA ILE A 245 6.10 41.76 -18.77
C ILE A 245 5.67 42.84 -19.78
N ASN A 246 4.40 43.24 -19.75
CA ASN A 246 3.86 44.33 -20.56
C ASN A 246 2.81 45.11 -19.75
N SER A 247 3.22 46.21 -19.11
CA SER A 247 2.33 47.01 -18.24
C SER A 247 1.25 47.78 -18.99
N ALA A 248 1.54 48.26 -20.20
CA ALA A 248 0.58 48.97 -21.04
C ALA A 248 -0.55 48.05 -21.51
N LEU A 249 -1.78 48.57 -21.57
CA LEU A 249 -2.98 47.80 -21.92
C LEU A 249 -3.22 47.72 -23.43
N GLY A 250 -3.84 46.63 -23.89
CA GLY A 250 -4.51 46.54 -25.19
C GLY A 250 -3.80 45.75 -26.28
N THR A 251 -2.46 45.74 -26.33
CA THR A 251 -1.68 45.04 -27.37
C THR A 251 -0.78 43.94 -26.80
N ASN A 252 -0.45 42.96 -27.63
CA ASN A 252 0.69 42.07 -27.42
C ASN A 252 1.95 42.72 -27.99
N ASN A 253 3.06 42.66 -27.26
CA ASN A 253 4.32 43.31 -27.64
C ASN A 253 5.50 42.33 -27.63
N THR A 254 6.45 42.55 -28.53
CA THR A 254 7.55 41.62 -28.79
C THR A 254 8.85 42.07 -28.14
N ILE A 255 9.40 41.24 -27.27
CA ILE A 255 10.79 41.32 -26.79
C ILE A 255 11.58 40.28 -27.57
N THR A 256 12.55 40.72 -28.37
CA THR A 256 13.37 39.85 -29.22
C THR A 256 14.75 39.65 -28.58
N LEU A 257 15.22 38.40 -28.49
CA LEU A 257 16.60 38.09 -28.13
C LEU A 257 17.31 37.49 -29.35
N THR A 258 18.45 38.06 -29.76
CA THR A 258 19.17 37.60 -30.98
C THR A 258 20.42 36.77 -30.70
N ASN A 259 20.89 36.71 -29.45
CA ASN A 259 22.11 36.00 -29.05
C ASN A 259 21.84 34.94 -27.96
N ILE A 260 22.83 34.07 -27.72
CA ILE A 260 22.76 33.02 -26.71
C ILE A 260 22.91 33.65 -25.32
N ASN A 261 21.85 33.56 -24.52
CA ASN A 261 21.83 34.06 -23.15
C ASN A 261 22.26 32.95 -22.18
N SER A 262 23.09 33.31 -21.20
CA SER A 262 23.80 32.39 -20.31
C SER A 262 23.37 32.51 -18.84
N PHE A 263 22.30 33.25 -18.56
CA PHE A 263 21.68 33.26 -17.24
C PHE A 263 21.05 31.89 -16.93
N THR A 264 21.13 31.45 -15.67
CA THR A 264 20.74 30.08 -15.28
C THR A 264 19.42 29.98 -14.50
N GLY A 265 18.80 31.11 -14.17
CA GLY A 265 17.53 31.15 -13.44
C GLY A 265 16.30 30.94 -14.33
N PRO A 266 15.09 30.99 -13.75
CA PRO A 266 13.85 30.82 -14.50
C PRO A 266 13.56 32.01 -15.42
N THR A 267 12.97 31.72 -16.58
CA THR A 267 12.37 32.74 -17.47
C THR A 267 10.85 32.73 -17.30
N THR A 268 10.25 33.86 -16.95
CA THR A 268 8.79 34.00 -16.89
C THR A 268 8.30 34.92 -17.99
N ILE A 269 7.45 34.42 -18.90
CA ILE A 269 6.83 35.20 -19.97
C ILE A 269 5.43 35.61 -19.52
N GLY A 270 5.26 36.89 -19.19
CA GLY A 270 4.02 37.48 -18.70
C GLY A 270 2.91 37.59 -19.75
N GLU A 271 1.74 38.02 -19.30
CA GLU A 271 0.59 38.25 -20.18
C GLU A 271 0.91 39.28 -21.26
N ARG A 272 0.46 39.05 -22.49
CA ARG A 272 0.57 39.99 -23.62
C ARG A 272 2.02 40.34 -24.00
N VAL A 273 2.95 39.43 -23.69
CA VAL A 273 4.34 39.45 -24.15
C VAL A 273 4.56 38.33 -25.17
N VAL A 274 5.27 38.65 -26.24
CA VAL A 274 5.88 37.67 -27.15
C VAL A 274 7.39 37.72 -26.94
N LEU A 275 7.95 36.71 -26.26
CA LEU A 275 9.39 36.47 -26.31
C LEU A 275 9.71 35.84 -27.65
N ALA A 276 10.45 36.54 -28.49
CA ALA A 276 10.93 36.04 -29.78
C ALA A 276 12.41 35.68 -29.70
N LEU A 277 12.73 34.39 -29.77
CA LEU A 277 14.10 33.94 -30.01
C LEU A 277 14.34 33.96 -31.51
N ARG A 278 15.33 34.74 -31.97
CA ARG A 278 15.58 35.03 -33.40
C ARG A 278 17.05 34.92 -33.74
N ASP A 279 17.35 34.55 -34.99
CA ASP A 279 18.66 34.75 -35.64
C ASP A 279 19.92 34.24 -34.87
N GLY A 280 19.75 33.30 -33.93
CA GLY A 280 20.80 32.79 -33.03
C GLY A 280 20.44 32.82 -31.53
N GLY A 281 19.35 33.52 -31.18
CA GLY A 281 18.83 33.69 -29.83
C GLY A 281 18.55 32.38 -29.10
N SER A 282 19.03 32.27 -27.86
CA SER A 282 18.79 31.10 -26.98
C SER A 282 18.62 31.52 -25.53
N ILE A 283 17.89 30.71 -24.77
CA ILE A 283 17.78 30.74 -23.30
C ILE A 283 18.01 29.33 -22.71
N SER A 284 18.86 28.52 -23.36
CA SER A 284 19.05 27.10 -23.05
C SER A 284 19.51 26.80 -21.62
N GLU A 285 20.16 27.76 -20.97
CA GLU A 285 20.65 27.63 -19.59
C GLU A 285 19.59 27.97 -18.53
N SER A 286 18.48 28.60 -18.95
CA SER A 286 17.32 28.92 -18.09
C SER A 286 16.78 27.64 -17.45
N SER A 287 16.77 27.55 -16.12
CA SER A 287 16.45 26.32 -15.39
C SER A 287 15.00 25.88 -15.47
N ALA A 288 14.09 26.83 -15.73
CA ALA A 288 12.69 26.61 -16.02
C ALA A 288 12.16 27.71 -16.94
N ILE A 289 11.03 27.45 -17.60
CA ILE A 289 10.31 28.45 -18.41
C ILE A 289 8.83 28.40 -18.05
N GLU A 290 8.28 29.50 -17.56
CA GLU A 290 6.84 29.64 -17.31
C GLU A 290 6.21 30.61 -18.30
N ILE A 291 5.25 30.15 -19.11
CA ILE A 291 4.49 30.99 -20.03
C ILE A 291 3.13 31.30 -19.39
N LYS A 292 2.92 32.53 -18.90
CA LYS A 292 1.64 32.97 -18.31
C LYS A 292 0.54 33.01 -19.38
N ARG A 293 -0.73 33.04 -18.94
CA ARG A 293 -1.89 33.04 -19.84
C ARG A 293 -1.85 34.25 -20.78
N GLY A 294 -1.92 34.02 -22.09
CA GLY A 294 -1.80 35.08 -23.09
C GLY A 294 -0.38 35.64 -23.30
N GLY A 295 0.63 35.12 -22.59
CA GLY A 295 2.04 35.24 -22.97
C GLY A 295 2.40 34.23 -24.06
N ARG A 296 3.53 34.44 -24.74
CA ARG A 296 3.98 33.58 -25.86
C ARG A 296 5.50 33.46 -25.93
N LEU A 297 6.01 32.23 -26.03
CA LEU A 297 7.36 31.93 -26.49
C LEU A 297 7.31 31.61 -27.98
N ASN A 298 7.93 32.43 -28.82
CA ASN A 298 8.06 32.21 -30.26
C ASN A 298 9.53 31.92 -30.60
N ILE A 299 9.80 30.73 -31.12
CA ILE A 299 11.13 30.24 -31.49
C ILE A 299 11.11 30.07 -33.00
N ASP A 300 11.62 31.07 -33.71
CA ASP A 300 11.35 31.25 -35.14
C ASP A 300 12.50 31.97 -35.85
N TYR A 301 12.65 31.71 -37.15
CA TYR A 301 13.93 31.81 -37.81
C TYR A 301 13.79 32.27 -39.26
N ARG A 302 14.71 33.14 -39.71
CA ARG A 302 14.74 33.60 -41.10
C ARG A 302 15.34 32.54 -42.00
N ALA A 303 14.52 31.95 -42.87
CA ALA A 303 15.00 31.10 -43.96
C ALA A 303 16.23 31.73 -44.67
N ASN A 304 17.26 30.91 -44.90
CA ASN A 304 18.57 31.28 -45.48
C ASN A 304 19.57 32.04 -44.56
N SER A 305 19.39 32.05 -43.23
CA SER A 305 20.47 32.39 -42.27
C SER A 305 21.38 31.16 -41.99
N ALA A 306 22.23 31.17 -40.95
CA ALA A 306 23.16 30.09 -40.59
C ALA A 306 22.70 29.14 -39.46
N PHE A 307 21.49 29.33 -38.89
CA PHE A 307 21.04 28.61 -37.68
C PHE A 307 19.74 27.79 -37.89
N ALA A 308 19.36 27.48 -39.13
CA ALA A 308 18.05 26.90 -39.48
C ALA A 308 17.77 25.58 -38.78
N ASP A 309 18.77 24.72 -38.80
CA ASP A 309 18.73 23.35 -38.31
C ASP A 309 19.29 23.23 -36.88
N LYS A 310 19.58 24.36 -36.22
CA LYS A 310 20.13 24.37 -34.86
C LYS A 310 19.01 24.23 -33.85
N GLU A 311 18.95 23.06 -33.23
CA GLU A 311 18.02 22.75 -32.14
C GLU A 311 18.14 23.76 -30.98
N THR A 312 17.00 24.30 -30.54
CA THR A 312 16.93 25.17 -29.37
C THR A 312 16.47 24.38 -28.16
N ARG A 313 17.29 24.31 -27.11
CA ARG A 313 16.97 23.61 -25.87
C ARG A 313 16.17 24.51 -24.92
N LEU A 314 15.11 23.96 -24.34
CA LEU A 314 14.29 24.55 -23.28
C LEU A 314 14.33 23.62 -22.06
N GLN A 315 14.14 24.16 -20.84
CA GLN A 315 14.07 23.36 -19.62
C GLN A 315 12.76 23.61 -18.86
N ASN A 316 12.19 22.55 -18.27
CA ASN A 316 11.05 22.58 -17.35
C ASN A 316 9.94 23.57 -17.77
N VAL A 317 9.40 23.35 -18.98
CA VAL A 317 8.42 24.25 -19.61
C VAL A 317 7.04 24.05 -18.99
N SER A 318 6.45 25.14 -18.50
CA SER A 318 5.22 25.17 -17.70
C SER A 318 4.31 26.36 -18.04
N GLY A 319 3.07 26.33 -17.55
CA GLY A 319 2.15 27.47 -17.60
C GLY A 319 0.96 27.31 -18.56
N LEU A 320 0.40 28.44 -18.97
CA LEU A 320 -0.95 28.62 -19.56
C LEU A 320 -0.95 29.41 -20.90
N GLY A 321 0.23 29.75 -21.43
CA GLY A 321 0.41 30.59 -22.64
C GLY A 321 0.72 29.80 -23.92
N ASP A 322 1.17 30.49 -24.97
CA ASP A 322 1.51 29.86 -26.25
C ASP A 322 3.01 29.47 -26.32
N LEU A 323 3.32 28.21 -26.65
CA LEU A 323 4.67 27.78 -27.06
C LEU A 323 4.66 27.57 -28.58
N GLN A 324 5.47 28.31 -29.33
CA GLN A 324 5.48 28.28 -30.80
C GLN A 324 6.86 27.90 -31.37
N PRO A 325 7.12 26.60 -31.58
CA PRO A 325 8.35 26.10 -32.21
C PRO A 325 8.21 26.06 -33.74
N ASN A 326 8.94 26.95 -34.41
CA ASN A 326 9.07 27.01 -35.86
C ASN A 326 10.45 26.53 -36.34
N THR A 327 11.42 26.36 -35.42
CA THR A 327 12.63 25.53 -35.56
C THR A 327 12.59 24.35 -34.59
N PRO A 328 13.38 23.27 -34.81
CA PRO A 328 13.42 22.12 -33.91
C PRO A 328 13.80 22.50 -32.48
N ILE A 329 13.16 21.88 -31.48
CA ILE A 329 13.45 22.13 -30.06
C ILE A 329 13.62 20.85 -29.24
N GLU A 330 14.56 20.90 -28.29
CA GLU A 330 14.63 19.96 -27.16
C GLU A 330 13.84 20.56 -25.99
N VAL A 331 13.01 19.77 -25.32
CA VAL A 331 12.33 20.16 -24.08
C VAL A 331 12.78 19.20 -22.98
N ALA A 332 13.76 19.65 -22.19
CA ALA A 332 14.36 18.90 -21.11
C ALA A 332 13.57 19.06 -19.80
N ILE A 333 12.91 17.98 -19.39
CA ILE A 333 12.04 17.94 -18.21
C ILE A 333 12.79 17.18 -17.11
N THR A 334 13.50 17.93 -16.28
CA THR A 334 14.37 17.46 -15.18
C THR A 334 13.70 17.53 -13.82
N GLN A 335 12.54 18.16 -13.74
CA GLN A 335 11.59 18.16 -12.62
C GLN A 335 10.18 18.03 -13.20
N ASP A 336 9.21 17.50 -12.44
CA ASP A 336 7.84 17.34 -12.95
C ASP A 336 7.21 18.70 -13.29
N SER A 337 6.65 18.83 -14.50
CA SER A 337 6.16 20.11 -15.03
C SER A 337 4.81 19.96 -15.72
N THR A 338 3.93 20.95 -15.58
CA THR A 338 2.59 20.97 -16.19
C THR A 338 2.41 22.16 -17.13
N PHE A 339 1.92 21.88 -18.34
CA PHE A 339 1.63 22.87 -19.38
C PHE A 339 0.18 22.73 -19.88
N ASP A 340 -0.67 23.67 -19.44
CA ASP A 340 -2.05 23.89 -19.89
C ASP A 340 -2.13 24.99 -20.98
N GLY A 341 -0.97 25.43 -21.46
CA GLY A 341 -0.83 26.33 -22.59
C GLY A 341 -1.15 25.68 -23.94
N ARG A 342 -0.68 26.28 -25.03
CA ARG A 342 -0.89 25.75 -26.39
C ARG A 342 0.43 25.62 -27.11
N ILE A 343 0.83 24.40 -27.43
CA ILE A 343 1.93 24.15 -28.36
C ILE A 343 1.39 24.41 -29.78
N GLN A 344 1.89 25.41 -30.49
CA GLN A 344 1.41 25.80 -31.83
C GLN A 344 2.57 26.17 -32.75
N GLY A 345 3.01 25.23 -33.58
CA GLY A 345 4.17 25.39 -34.45
C GLY A 345 4.17 24.42 -35.64
N ILE A 346 5.34 24.28 -36.29
CA ILE A 346 5.53 23.41 -37.46
C ILE A 346 6.78 22.52 -37.36
N ALA A 347 7.61 22.69 -36.32
CA ALA A 347 8.86 21.99 -36.18
C ALA A 347 8.80 20.83 -35.18
N ASN A 348 9.87 20.03 -35.15
CA ASN A 348 9.97 18.88 -34.27
C ASN A 348 10.17 19.31 -32.80
N ILE A 349 9.50 18.62 -31.88
CA ILE A 349 9.78 18.66 -30.44
C ILE A 349 10.39 17.32 -30.02
N ARG A 350 11.51 17.37 -29.30
CA ARG A 350 12.13 16.22 -28.63
C ARG A 350 12.05 16.38 -27.13
N LYS A 351 11.19 15.61 -26.44
CA LYS A 351 11.09 15.61 -24.98
C LYS A 351 12.20 14.74 -24.39
N THR A 352 13.02 15.32 -23.53
CA THR A 352 14.10 14.63 -22.81
C THR A 352 13.95 14.80 -21.29
N GLY A 353 14.82 14.16 -20.51
CA GLY A 353 14.84 14.23 -19.05
C GLY A 353 13.89 13.24 -18.38
N GLY A 354 14.26 12.77 -17.19
CA GLY A 354 13.59 11.64 -16.51
C GLY A 354 12.21 11.94 -15.92
N SER A 355 11.85 13.21 -15.73
CA SER A 355 10.60 13.62 -15.07
C SER A 355 9.39 13.62 -16.00
N THR A 356 8.21 13.85 -15.43
CA THR A 356 6.91 13.87 -16.12
C THR A 356 6.63 15.25 -16.71
N TRP A 357 6.23 15.29 -18.00
CA TRP A 357 5.63 16.48 -18.61
C TRP A 357 4.12 16.28 -18.78
N THR A 358 3.31 17.00 -18.01
CA THR A 358 1.85 16.91 -18.06
C THR A 358 1.31 17.91 -19.07
N LEU A 359 0.61 17.41 -20.10
CA LEU A 359 0.01 18.20 -21.19
C LEU A 359 -1.52 18.08 -21.10
N THR A 360 -2.18 19.09 -20.53
CA THR A 360 -3.63 19.10 -20.26
C THR A 360 -4.47 19.72 -21.38
N SER A 361 -3.84 20.54 -22.23
CA SER A 361 -4.53 21.34 -23.25
C SER A 361 -5.01 20.50 -24.45
N ASN A 362 -6.20 20.84 -24.95
CA ASN A 362 -6.78 20.27 -26.17
C ASN A 362 -6.41 21.05 -27.45
N GLN A 363 -5.43 21.96 -27.40
CA GLN A 363 -5.03 22.80 -28.54
C GLN A 363 -3.54 22.68 -28.92
N ASN A 364 -2.86 21.59 -28.53
CA ASN A 364 -1.50 21.33 -28.98
C ASN A 364 -1.49 20.82 -30.43
N SER A 365 -0.76 21.50 -31.32
CA SER A 365 -0.72 21.20 -32.75
C SER A 365 0.62 21.65 -33.37
N LEU A 366 1.37 20.69 -33.90
CA LEU A 366 2.59 20.87 -34.69
C LEU A 366 2.29 20.74 -36.20
N ARG A 367 1.19 21.33 -36.67
CA ARG A 367 0.62 21.07 -38.00
C ARG A 367 0.64 22.31 -38.90
N GLY A 368 1.28 22.18 -40.06
CA GLY A 368 1.37 23.19 -41.12
C GLY A 368 1.66 22.53 -42.48
N SER A 369 2.21 23.30 -43.43
CA SER A 369 2.60 22.75 -44.76
C SER A 369 3.68 21.67 -44.67
N SER A 370 4.53 21.76 -43.66
CA SER A 370 5.35 20.66 -43.14
C SER A 370 4.83 20.35 -41.73
N HIS A 371 4.68 19.07 -41.40
CA HIS A 371 4.18 18.64 -40.10
C HIS A 371 5.35 18.32 -39.17
N GLY A 372 5.37 18.92 -37.99
CA GLY A 372 6.38 18.67 -36.97
C GLY A 372 6.08 17.40 -36.17
N ASN A 373 7.12 16.63 -35.85
CA ASN A 373 7.02 15.41 -35.06
C ASN A 373 7.22 15.68 -33.56
N PHE A 374 6.74 14.78 -32.71
CA PHE A 374 6.89 14.86 -31.26
C PHE A 374 7.51 13.55 -30.74
N SER A 375 8.78 13.55 -30.34
CA SER A 375 9.42 12.38 -29.70
C SER A 375 9.44 12.50 -28.19
N ILE A 376 9.30 11.36 -27.51
CA ILE A 376 9.46 11.19 -26.06
C ILE A 376 10.65 10.26 -25.88
N GLU A 377 11.81 10.83 -25.56
CA GLU A 377 13.10 10.12 -25.61
C GLU A 377 13.59 9.63 -24.26
N SER A 378 13.05 10.18 -23.17
CA SER A 378 13.30 9.73 -21.80
C SER A 378 12.21 10.24 -20.85
N GLY A 379 12.04 9.56 -19.72
CA GLY A 379 11.00 9.88 -18.74
C GLY A 379 9.59 9.78 -19.31
N LYS A 380 8.66 10.55 -18.73
CA LYS A 380 7.23 10.44 -19.03
C LYS A 380 6.62 11.70 -19.66
N VAL A 381 5.59 11.52 -20.50
CA VAL A 381 4.58 12.54 -20.82
C VAL A 381 3.21 12.04 -20.36
N ALA A 382 2.48 12.89 -19.64
CA ALA A 382 1.10 12.64 -19.22
C ALA A 382 0.15 13.52 -20.04
N LEU A 383 -0.30 13.02 -21.19
CA LEU A 383 -1.20 13.71 -22.12
C LEU A 383 -2.65 13.51 -21.70
N THR A 384 -3.19 14.40 -20.87
CA THR A 384 -4.64 14.39 -20.53
C THR A 384 -5.48 15.18 -21.53
N GLY A 385 -4.86 16.09 -22.28
CA GLY A 385 -5.49 16.82 -23.38
C GLY A 385 -5.40 16.11 -24.74
N SER A 386 -5.07 16.87 -25.78
CA SER A 386 -4.93 16.40 -27.16
C SER A 386 -3.64 16.91 -27.81
N LEU A 387 -3.09 16.15 -28.76
CA LEU A 387 -1.82 16.43 -29.45
C LEU A 387 -1.91 16.14 -30.97
N GLY A 388 -1.88 17.20 -31.78
CA GLY A 388 -1.66 17.09 -33.22
C GLY A 388 -0.17 17.15 -33.58
N ALA A 389 0.33 16.17 -34.34
CA ALA A 389 1.70 16.14 -34.86
C ALA A 389 1.70 15.54 -36.29
N GLY A 390 2.87 15.47 -36.94
CA GLY A 390 3.09 14.58 -38.09
C GLY A 390 3.08 13.13 -37.61
N SER A 391 4.06 12.80 -36.78
CA SER A 391 4.13 11.58 -35.97
C SER A 391 4.47 11.87 -34.52
N VAL A 392 3.96 11.04 -33.62
CA VAL A 392 4.35 10.97 -32.20
C VAL A 392 5.15 9.68 -32.00
N THR A 393 6.31 9.75 -31.36
CA THR A 393 7.18 8.58 -31.12
C THR A 393 7.51 8.43 -29.64
N VAL A 394 7.17 7.29 -29.04
CA VAL A 394 7.62 6.91 -27.69
C VAL A 394 8.86 6.03 -27.84
N SER A 395 10.03 6.49 -27.37
CA SER A 395 11.30 5.76 -27.48
C SER A 395 11.44 4.63 -26.43
N PRO A 396 12.37 3.67 -26.62
CA PRO A 396 12.65 2.64 -25.62
C PRO A 396 12.98 3.21 -24.25
N GLY A 397 12.25 2.77 -23.22
CA GLY A 397 12.41 3.25 -21.84
C GLY A 397 11.80 4.63 -21.53
N ALA A 398 11.06 5.21 -22.48
CA ALA A 398 10.22 6.38 -22.26
C ALA A 398 8.74 5.98 -22.15
N GLU A 399 7.93 6.87 -21.57
CA GLU A 399 6.52 6.58 -21.25
C GLU A 399 5.56 7.65 -21.75
N LEU A 400 4.41 7.20 -22.28
CA LEU A 400 3.26 8.03 -22.61
C LEU A 400 2.04 7.52 -21.82
N GLU A 401 1.61 8.29 -20.84
CA GLU A 401 0.31 8.15 -20.19
C GLU A 401 -0.70 9.05 -20.88
N THR A 402 -1.92 8.56 -21.10
CA THR A 402 -3.02 9.38 -21.65
C THR A 402 -4.21 9.46 -20.72
N GLY A 403 -4.95 10.58 -20.78
CA GLY A 403 -6.23 10.70 -20.09
C GLY A 403 -7.32 9.80 -20.68
N SER A 404 -8.47 9.74 -20.00
CA SER A 404 -9.59 8.86 -20.35
C SER A 404 -10.30 9.17 -21.67
N ALA A 405 -10.00 10.30 -22.31
CA ALA A 405 -10.60 10.73 -23.58
C ALA A 405 -9.61 11.45 -24.53
N SER A 406 -8.31 11.20 -24.38
CA SER A 406 -7.27 11.94 -25.09
C SER A 406 -7.20 11.61 -26.59
N VAL A 407 -6.76 12.59 -27.38
CA VAL A 407 -6.71 12.49 -28.85
C VAL A 407 -5.32 12.80 -29.38
N ILE A 408 -4.77 11.89 -30.17
CA ILE A 408 -3.58 12.13 -31.00
C ILE A 408 -4.03 12.23 -32.46
N THR A 409 -3.57 13.26 -33.16
CA THR A 409 -3.81 13.44 -34.61
C THR A 409 -2.47 13.38 -35.33
N GLY A 410 -2.23 12.32 -36.10
CA GLY A 410 -0.90 11.94 -36.59
C GLY A 410 -0.54 10.51 -36.22
N ASP A 411 0.55 9.99 -36.79
CA ASP A 411 0.93 8.58 -36.66
C ASP A 411 1.65 8.32 -35.33
N LEU A 412 1.17 7.39 -34.51
CA LEU A 412 1.78 7.05 -33.22
C LEU A 412 2.67 5.80 -33.33
N ILE A 413 3.95 5.93 -33.00
CA ILE A 413 4.94 4.86 -32.98
C ILE A 413 5.32 4.57 -31.51
N ASN A 414 5.11 3.33 -31.05
CA ASN A 414 5.45 2.90 -29.70
C ASN A 414 6.63 1.93 -29.68
N LEU A 415 7.74 2.37 -29.10
CA LEU A 415 8.92 1.56 -28.72
C LEU A 415 9.16 1.53 -27.20
N GLY A 416 8.35 2.27 -26.42
CA GLY A 416 8.43 2.39 -24.97
C GLY A 416 7.14 1.89 -24.29
N THR A 417 6.71 2.55 -23.20
CA THR A 417 5.45 2.22 -22.52
C THR A 417 4.34 3.19 -22.95
N LEU A 418 3.19 2.64 -23.36
CA LEU A 418 1.94 3.36 -23.58
C LEU A 418 0.89 2.87 -22.58
N SER A 419 0.36 3.78 -21.77
CA SER A 419 -0.69 3.50 -20.77
C SER A 419 -1.90 4.41 -21.00
N ILE A 420 -3.09 3.84 -21.08
CA ILE A 420 -4.34 4.58 -21.21
C ILE A 420 -4.96 4.70 -19.81
N SER A 421 -5.28 5.91 -19.37
CA SER A 421 -6.07 6.19 -18.15
C SER A 421 -5.67 5.45 -16.84
N PRO A 422 -4.37 5.17 -16.59
CA PRO A 422 -3.97 4.11 -15.65
C PRO A 422 -4.33 4.41 -14.21
N GLY A 423 -4.72 3.37 -13.48
CA GLY A 423 -4.96 3.39 -12.03
C GLY A 423 -6.23 4.12 -11.57
N VAL A 424 -7.04 4.68 -12.49
CA VAL A 424 -8.19 5.53 -12.16
C VAL A 424 -9.50 4.91 -12.63
N ALA A 425 -9.63 4.71 -13.95
CA ALA A 425 -10.81 4.13 -14.60
C ALA A 425 -10.48 3.88 -16.08
N VAL A 426 -11.11 2.85 -16.67
CA VAL A 426 -11.02 2.53 -18.10
C VAL A 426 -11.32 3.76 -18.98
N GLY A 427 -10.44 4.01 -19.96
CA GLY A 427 -10.46 5.17 -20.84
C GLY A 427 -10.39 4.85 -22.33
N THR A 428 -10.25 5.88 -23.16
CA THR A 428 -10.07 5.73 -24.60
C THR A 428 -9.05 6.72 -25.14
N LEU A 429 -7.98 6.18 -25.73
CA LEU A 429 -7.05 6.94 -26.56
C LEU A 429 -7.53 6.91 -28.01
N THR A 430 -7.91 8.06 -28.55
CA THR A 430 -8.21 8.19 -29.99
C THR A 430 -6.93 8.51 -30.77
N ILE A 431 -6.67 7.77 -31.85
CA ILE A 431 -5.60 8.05 -32.82
C ILE A 431 -6.23 8.34 -34.19
N ASP A 432 -6.09 9.57 -34.68
CA ASP A 432 -6.44 9.94 -36.06
C ASP A 432 -5.18 9.92 -36.94
N GLY A 433 -4.71 8.71 -37.19
CA GLY A 433 -3.42 8.38 -37.83
C GLY A 433 -3.21 6.87 -37.88
N ASN A 434 -2.02 6.45 -38.28
CA ASN A 434 -1.57 5.05 -38.18
C ASN A 434 -1.05 4.75 -36.76
N PHE A 435 -0.99 3.47 -36.39
CA PHE A 435 -0.40 3.04 -35.11
C PHE A 435 0.61 1.90 -35.31
N GLY A 436 1.83 2.07 -34.81
CA GLY A 436 2.89 1.07 -34.90
C GLY A 436 3.52 0.79 -33.54
N GLN A 437 3.09 -0.28 -32.86
CA GLN A 437 3.84 -0.84 -31.75
C GLN A 437 4.89 -1.81 -32.28
N LEU A 438 6.15 -1.55 -31.96
CA LEU A 438 7.30 -2.35 -32.40
C LEU A 438 7.76 -3.29 -31.27
N SER A 439 8.75 -4.14 -31.54
CA SER A 439 9.14 -5.26 -30.66
C SER A 439 9.63 -4.90 -29.26
N GLN A 440 9.93 -3.63 -28.98
CA GLN A 440 10.29 -3.12 -27.66
C GLN A 440 9.12 -2.43 -26.94
N GLY A 441 8.05 -2.11 -27.66
CA GLY A 441 6.91 -1.37 -27.15
C GLY A 441 5.98 -2.22 -26.28
N ARG A 442 5.39 -1.57 -25.27
CA ARG A 442 4.39 -2.10 -24.34
C ARG A 442 3.13 -1.26 -24.44
N LEU A 443 1.98 -1.89 -24.61
CA LEU A 443 0.66 -1.30 -24.42
C LEU A 443 0.06 -1.89 -23.14
N ASN A 444 -0.25 -1.05 -22.16
CA ASN A 444 -0.99 -1.42 -20.97
C ASN A 444 -2.48 -1.17 -21.18
N ILE A 445 -3.31 -2.15 -20.82
CA ILE A 445 -4.78 -2.11 -20.87
C ILE A 445 -5.31 -2.55 -19.50
N GLU A 446 -6.04 -1.67 -18.82
CA GLU A 446 -6.77 -2.00 -17.61
C GLU A 446 -8.20 -2.46 -17.93
N VAL A 447 -8.81 -3.24 -17.03
CA VAL A 447 -10.23 -3.63 -17.07
C VAL A 447 -10.90 -3.34 -15.72
N ASP A 448 -12.15 -2.88 -15.73
CA ASP A 448 -12.96 -2.60 -14.53
C ASP A 448 -13.98 -3.72 -14.22
N GLY A 449 -13.88 -4.85 -14.92
CA GLY A 449 -14.87 -5.94 -14.90
C GLY A 449 -16.10 -5.71 -15.79
N SER A 450 -16.28 -4.51 -16.32
CA SER A 450 -17.39 -4.13 -17.20
C SER A 450 -16.96 -3.62 -18.59
N ASN A 451 -15.75 -3.08 -18.73
CA ASN A 451 -15.12 -2.62 -19.96
C ASN A 451 -13.60 -2.77 -19.82
N SER A 452 -12.86 -2.34 -20.85
CA SER A 452 -11.41 -2.19 -20.85
C SER A 452 -11.02 -0.80 -21.33
N ASP A 453 -9.76 -0.40 -21.11
CA ASP A 453 -9.16 0.64 -21.94
C ASP A 453 -9.28 0.30 -23.43
N LEU A 454 -9.37 1.35 -24.25
CA LEU A 454 -9.54 1.25 -25.70
C LEU A 454 -8.57 2.15 -26.45
N LEU A 455 -7.71 1.55 -27.27
CA LEU A 455 -6.95 2.23 -28.32
C LEU A 455 -7.80 2.27 -29.61
N LEU A 456 -8.26 3.44 -30.00
CA LEU A 456 -9.26 3.64 -31.05
C LEU A 456 -8.67 4.41 -32.25
N LEU A 457 -8.45 3.72 -33.37
CA LEU A 457 -8.08 4.38 -34.62
C LEU A 457 -9.32 4.98 -35.31
N LYS A 458 -9.18 6.16 -35.92
CA LYS A 458 -10.23 6.85 -36.69
C LYS A 458 -9.73 7.29 -38.07
N GLY A 459 -10.66 7.56 -38.99
CA GLY A 459 -10.38 7.85 -40.40
C GLY A 459 -10.45 6.62 -41.31
N ALA A 460 -10.31 6.80 -42.62
CA ALA A 460 -10.28 5.71 -43.59
C ALA A 460 -8.83 5.27 -43.90
N SER A 461 -8.66 4.05 -44.42
CA SER A 461 -7.39 3.54 -44.97
C SER A 461 -6.18 3.69 -44.05
N ARG A 462 -6.32 3.29 -42.78
CA ARG A 462 -5.23 3.30 -41.79
C ARG A 462 -4.32 2.08 -41.94
N ALA A 463 -3.15 2.15 -41.31
CA ALA A 463 -2.26 1.02 -41.08
C ALA A 463 -2.06 0.78 -39.57
N ILE A 464 -1.95 -0.49 -39.19
CA ILE A 464 -1.63 -0.92 -37.81
C ILE A 464 -0.54 -1.99 -37.80
N ALA A 465 0.39 -1.91 -36.85
CA ALA A 465 1.35 -2.96 -36.55
C ALA A 465 1.43 -3.18 -35.03
N LEU A 466 1.31 -4.43 -34.60
CA LEU A 466 1.29 -4.80 -33.18
C LEU A 466 2.34 -5.89 -32.89
N GLY A 467 3.54 -5.47 -32.51
CA GLY A 467 4.55 -6.34 -31.88
C GLY A 467 4.76 -6.00 -30.41
N GLY A 468 5.78 -6.60 -29.80
CA GLY A 468 6.15 -6.29 -28.42
C GLY A 468 5.20 -6.90 -27.40
N GLU A 469 4.77 -6.12 -26.41
CA GLU A 469 3.94 -6.61 -25.30
C GLU A 469 2.57 -5.91 -25.21
N LEU A 470 1.52 -6.72 -25.02
CA LEU A 470 0.20 -6.29 -24.58
C LEU A 470 0.02 -6.77 -23.14
N ASN A 471 0.11 -5.85 -22.18
CA ASN A 471 -0.07 -6.14 -20.77
C ASN A 471 -1.50 -5.83 -20.34
N ILE A 472 -2.22 -6.83 -19.86
CA ILE A 472 -3.61 -6.71 -19.41
C ILE A 472 -3.66 -6.82 -17.88
N SER A 473 -4.27 -5.85 -17.21
CA SER A 473 -4.40 -5.78 -15.76
C SER A 473 -5.79 -5.30 -15.33
N ASN A 474 -6.09 -5.32 -14.03
CA ASN A 474 -7.34 -4.75 -13.50
C ASN A 474 -7.10 -3.29 -13.10
N VAL A 475 -8.13 -2.43 -13.25
CA VAL A 475 -8.19 -1.16 -12.51
C VAL A 475 -8.10 -1.49 -11.02
N PRO A 476 -7.31 -0.78 -10.19
CA PRO A 476 -6.98 -1.20 -8.82
C PRO A 476 -8.19 -1.63 -7.97
N GLY A 477 -8.18 -2.90 -7.55
CA GLY A 477 -9.21 -3.55 -6.73
C GLY A 477 -10.53 -3.89 -7.43
N THR A 478 -10.64 -3.69 -8.75
CA THR A 478 -11.70 -4.31 -9.57
C THR A 478 -11.37 -5.78 -9.89
N THR A 479 -12.35 -6.55 -10.36
CA THR A 479 -12.17 -7.95 -10.78
C THR A 479 -12.66 -8.19 -12.20
N ILE A 480 -12.06 -9.15 -12.90
CA ILE A 480 -12.57 -9.61 -14.21
C ILE A 480 -13.97 -10.24 -14.08
N THR A 481 -14.93 -9.77 -14.89
CA THR A 481 -16.11 -10.59 -15.19
C THR A 481 -15.71 -11.67 -16.20
N SER A 482 -15.88 -12.93 -15.82
CA SER A 482 -15.74 -14.08 -16.72
C SER A 482 -17.00 -14.30 -17.56
N GLY A 483 -16.83 -14.91 -18.73
CA GLY A 483 -17.89 -15.09 -19.73
C GLY A 483 -18.24 -13.81 -20.49
N LYS A 484 -17.46 -12.74 -20.33
CA LYS A 484 -17.64 -11.43 -20.96
C LYS A 484 -16.45 -11.09 -21.87
N SER A 485 -16.70 -10.42 -23.00
CA SER A 485 -15.65 -9.84 -23.83
C SER A 485 -15.30 -8.38 -23.48
N TYR A 486 -14.05 -8.03 -23.77
CA TYR A 486 -13.40 -6.74 -23.59
C TYR A 486 -12.74 -6.33 -24.92
N THR A 487 -12.45 -5.05 -25.15
CA THR A 487 -11.90 -4.55 -26.44
C THR A 487 -10.70 -3.64 -26.20
N ALA A 488 -9.49 -4.17 -26.35
CA ALA A 488 -8.25 -3.40 -26.18
C ALA A 488 -8.04 -2.41 -27.34
N ILE A 489 -8.38 -2.82 -28.56
CA ILE A 489 -8.09 -2.07 -29.79
C ILE A 489 -9.29 -2.13 -30.72
N ARG A 490 -9.66 -0.99 -31.33
CA ARG A 490 -10.64 -0.93 -32.42
C ARG A 490 -10.05 -0.13 -33.59
N VAL A 491 -10.14 -0.69 -34.79
CA VAL A 491 -9.64 -0.08 -36.03
C VAL A 491 -10.77 0.12 -37.06
N PRO A 492 -10.66 1.11 -37.96
CA PRO A 492 -11.65 1.28 -39.03
C PRO A 492 -11.56 0.15 -40.06
N ALA A 493 -12.68 -0.19 -40.68
CA ALA A 493 -12.74 -1.22 -41.72
C ALA A 493 -11.79 -0.90 -42.89
N GLY A 494 -11.10 -1.92 -43.41
CA GLY A 494 -10.08 -1.76 -44.45
C GLY A 494 -8.70 -1.29 -43.95
N THR A 495 -8.47 -1.22 -42.64
CA THR A 495 -7.13 -1.03 -42.06
C THR A 495 -6.18 -2.13 -42.52
N GLN A 496 -4.93 -1.76 -42.81
CA GLN A 496 -3.88 -2.66 -43.30
C GLN A 496 -2.92 -3.06 -42.16
N GLY A 497 -2.39 -4.28 -42.21
CA GLY A 497 -1.47 -4.81 -41.18
C GLY A 497 -2.18 -5.64 -40.11
N GLY A 498 -1.64 -5.67 -38.87
CA GLY A 498 -2.13 -6.53 -37.80
C GLY A 498 -1.06 -6.92 -36.76
N GLU A 499 -1.22 -8.09 -36.14
CA GLU A 499 -0.26 -8.64 -35.18
C GLU A 499 1.04 -9.13 -35.85
N ALA A 500 2.17 -8.78 -35.24
CA ALA A 500 3.52 -9.09 -35.69
C ALA A 500 4.37 -9.49 -34.48
N SER A 501 4.15 -10.71 -33.97
CA SER A 501 4.76 -11.23 -32.74
C SER A 501 4.40 -10.41 -31.49
N LEU A 502 3.11 -10.15 -31.28
CA LEU A 502 2.59 -9.61 -30.02
C LEU A 502 2.60 -10.69 -28.94
N ASN A 503 3.19 -10.39 -27.78
CA ASN A 503 3.13 -11.23 -26.58
C ASN A 503 2.10 -10.66 -25.60
N THR A 504 1.16 -11.47 -25.11
CA THR A 504 0.18 -11.02 -24.11
C THR A 504 0.64 -11.43 -22.71
N THR A 505 0.64 -10.48 -21.77
CA THR A 505 0.99 -10.70 -20.36
C THR A 505 -0.13 -10.23 -19.44
N PHE A 506 -0.15 -10.75 -18.20
CA PHE A 506 -1.28 -10.61 -17.30
C PHE A 506 -0.84 -10.11 -15.90
N GLY A 507 -1.23 -8.88 -15.58
CA GLY A 507 -1.32 -8.37 -14.21
C GLY A 507 -2.66 -8.70 -13.53
N VAL A 508 -3.53 -9.48 -14.18
CA VAL A 508 -4.87 -9.86 -13.69
C VAL A 508 -4.79 -10.79 -12.48
N ILE A 509 -4.86 -10.18 -11.31
CA ILE A 509 -5.13 -10.83 -10.02
C ILE A 509 -6.51 -11.52 -10.11
N GLY A 510 -6.61 -12.75 -9.61
CA GLY A 510 -7.86 -13.53 -9.58
C GLY A 510 -8.16 -14.39 -10.81
N SER A 511 -7.26 -14.45 -11.80
CA SER A 511 -7.41 -15.27 -13.01
C SER A 511 -7.25 -16.79 -12.80
N SER A 512 -6.88 -17.26 -11.61
CA SER A 512 -6.72 -18.68 -11.31
C SER A 512 -8.04 -19.46 -11.44
N GLY A 513 -8.05 -20.53 -12.23
CA GLY A 513 -9.26 -21.35 -12.49
C GLY A 513 -10.05 -20.94 -13.74
N TYR A 514 -9.63 -19.91 -14.47
CA TYR A 514 -10.22 -19.48 -15.73
C TYR A 514 -9.38 -19.95 -16.94
N ASN A 515 -9.78 -19.59 -18.15
CA ASN A 515 -8.99 -19.72 -19.38
C ASN A 515 -9.12 -18.44 -20.20
N PHE A 516 -8.01 -17.74 -20.43
CA PHE A 516 -7.96 -16.57 -21.31
C PHE A 516 -8.22 -16.94 -22.77
N VAL A 517 -8.91 -16.07 -23.51
CA VAL A 517 -9.19 -16.20 -24.95
C VAL A 517 -9.15 -14.85 -25.65
N ARG A 518 -8.73 -14.83 -26.92
CA ARG A 518 -8.77 -13.68 -27.83
C ARG A 518 -9.74 -13.92 -28.99
N GLU A 519 -10.07 -12.90 -29.78
CA GLU A 519 -11.03 -13.00 -30.89
C GLU A 519 -10.65 -14.04 -31.97
N THR A 520 -9.38 -14.45 -32.02
CA THR A 520 -8.85 -15.49 -32.92
C THR A 520 -9.09 -16.91 -32.43
N ASP A 521 -9.46 -17.11 -31.16
CA ASP A 521 -9.59 -18.43 -30.55
C ASP A 521 -11.01 -18.98 -30.75
N PRO A 522 -11.20 -20.26 -31.16
CA PRO A 522 -12.54 -20.85 -31.32
C PRO A 522 -13.38 -20.77 -30.03
N GLU A 523 -12.73 -20.89 -28.88
CA GLU A 523 -13.29 -20.71 -27.55
C GLU A 523 -13.91 -19.32 -27.31
N PHE A 524 -13.49 -18.26 -28.01
CA PHE A 524 -14.03 -16.89 -27.84
C PHE A 524 -15.54 -16.82 -28.13
N SER A 525 -16.04 -17.71 -28.98
CA SER A 525 -17.48 -17.94 -29.21
C SER A 525 -18.29 -18.27 -27.95
N LYS A 526 -17.63 -18.53 -26.81
CA LYS A 526 -18.27 -18.81 -25.52
C LYS A 526 -18.49 -17.55 -24.66
N LEU A 527 -17.94 -16.40 -25.04
CA LEU A 527 -18.18 -15.14 -24.34
C LEU A 527 -19.56 -14.55 -24.69
N ASP A 528 -20.02 -13.59 -23.88
CA ASP A 528 -21.26 -12.83 -24.03
C ASP A 528 -22.49 -13.74 -24.27
N GLY A 529 -22.57 -14.83 -23.50
CA GLY A 529 -23.69 -15.77 -23.54
C GLY A 529 -23.75 -16.62 -24.82
N GLY A 530 -22.62 -16.72 -25.54
CA GLY A 530 -22.56 -17.32 -26.86
C GLY A 530 -22.90 -16.36 -28.00
N GLN A 531 -22.94 -15.05 -27.75
CA GLN A 531 -23.15 -14.02 -28.79
C GLN A 531 -21.84 -13.44 -29.32
N ALA A 532 -20.74 -13.53 -28.57
CA ALA A 532 -19.42 -13.12 -29.04
C ALA A 532 -19.05 -13.90 -30.32
N GLN A 533 -18.72 -13.20 -31.40
CA GLN A 533 -18.27 -13.82 -32.64
C GLN A 533 -16.73 -13.76 -32.69
N PRO A 534 -16.01 -14.90 -32.81
CA PRO A 534 -14.60 -14.87 -33.17
C PRO A 534 -14.45 -14.23 -34.56
N CYS A 535 -13.32 -13.59 -34.83
CA CYS A 535 -13.00 -13.12 -36.18
C CYS A 535 -12.27 -14.24 -36.94
N ASP A 536 -12.38 -14.26 -38.27
CA ASP A 536 -11.69 -15.25 -39.10
C ASP A 536 -10.31 -14.71 -39.51
N PRO A 537 -9.17 -15.33 -39.09
CA PRO A 537 -7.85 -14.93 -39.56
C PRO A 537 -7.67 -15.08 -41.09
N GLY A 538 -8.53 -15.85 -41.75
CA GLY A 538 -8.63 -15.97 -43.20
C GLY A 538 -9.40 -14.82 -43.89
N ASP A 539 -10.19 -14.04 -43.15
CA ASP A 539 -10.80 -12.78 -43.61
C ASP A 539 -10.44 -11.61 -42.66
N PRO A 540 -9.25 -10.99 -42.86
CA PRO A 540 -8.81 -9.85 -42.07
C PRO A 540 -9.75 -8.63 -42.13
N ALA A 541 -10.67 -8.54 -43.10
CA ALA A 541 -11.66 -7.46 -43.13
C ALA A 541 -12.71 -7.60 -42.02
N SER A 542 -12.88 -8.80 -41.45
CA SER A 542 -13.73 -9.07 -40.29
C SER A 542 -13.08 -8.66 -38.96
N CYS A 543 -11.75 -8.79 -38.84
CA CYS A 543 -10.97 -8.57 -37.61
C CYS A 543 -10.71 -7.07 -37.33
N THR A 544 -11.77 -6.27 -37.12
CA THR A 544 -11.68 -4.83 -36.83
C THR A 544 -11.49 -4.47 -35.35
N GLU A 545 -11.44 -5.47 -34.46
CA GLU A 545 -11.32 -5.30 -33.01
C GLU A 545 -10.43 -6.39 -32.39
N LEU A 546 -9.39 -5.99 -31.64
CA LEU A 546 -8.65 -6.91 -30.76
C LEU A 546 -9.43 -7.01 -29.44
N ARG A 547 -9.95 -8.20 -29.16
CA ARG A 547 -10.88 -8.46 -28.07
C ARG A 547 -10.49 -9.71 -27.30
N PHE A 548 -10.76 -9.69 -26.01
CA PHE A 548 -10.32 -10.75 -25.12
C PHE A 548 -11.36 -11.02 -24.03
N GLY A 549 -11.16 -12.09 -23.28
CA GLY A 549 -11.93 -12.40 -22.10
C GLY A 549 -11.45 -13.65 -21.40
N TRP A 550 -12.15 -14.02 -20.33
CA TRP A 550 -11.83 -15.20 -19.51
C TRP A 550 -13.05 -16.11 -19.40
N ILE A 551 -12.84 -17.41 -19.56
CA ILE A 551 -13.88 -18.43 -19.48
C ILE A 551 -13.69 -19.23 -18.19
N GLN A 552 -14.70 -19.28 -17.33
CA GLN A 552 -14.66 -20.11 -16.11
C GLN A 552 -14.60 -21.60 -16.49
N LEU A 553 -13.70 -22.34 -15.86
CA LEU A 553 -13.54 -23.77 -16.09
C LEU A 553 -14.34 -24.58 -15.07
N ALA A 554 -14.95 -25.66 -15.53
CA ALA A 554 -15.52 -26.69 -14.66
C ALA A 554 -14.42 -27.66 -14.18
N PRO A 555 -14.46 -28.11 -12.91
CA PRO A 555 -13.61 -29.18 -12.42
C PRO A 555 -13.69 -30.46 -13.27
N PRO A 556 -12.63 -31.28 -13.28
CA PRO A 556 -12.58 -32.46 -14.12
C PRO A 556 -13.58 -33.51 -13.63
N LYS A 557 -14.41 -34.03 -14.55
CA LYS A 557 -15.18 -35.25 -14.29
C LYS A 557 -14.18 -36.40 -14.02
N LYS A 558 -14.36 -37.18 -12.95
CA LYS A 558 -13.59 -38.42 -12.74
C LYS A 558 -13.80 -39.33 -13.95
N ASP A 559 -12.71 -39.82 -14.55
CA ASP A 559 -12.78 -40.83 -15.61
C ASP A 559 -13.35 -42.13 -15.05
N THR A 560 -14.56 -42.49 -15.47
CA THR A 560 -15.18 -43.82 -15.23
C THR A 560 -14.92 -44.79 -16.39
N GLY A 561 -14.06 -44.43 -17.34
CA GLY A 561 -13.71 -45.21 -18.53
C GLY A 561 -12.20 -45.39 -18.69
N ALA A 562 -11.79 -46.54 -19.25
CA ALA A 562 -10.39 -46.98 -19.30
C ALA A 562 -9.51 -46.28 -20.37
N SER A 563 -9.78 -45.02 -20.72
CA SER A 563 -9.03 -44.23 -21.70
C SER A 563 -8.01 -43.31 -21.01
N LYS A 564 -6.73 -43.67 -21.04
CA LYS A 564 -5.64 -42.87 -20.45
C LYS A 564 -5.39 -41.56 -21.22
N GLY A 565 -6.16 -40.53 -20.94
CA GLY A 565 -5.98 -39.19 -21.52
C GLY A 565 -6.76 -38.12 -20.76
N ALA A 566 -6.10 -37.47 -19.79
CA ALA A 566 -6.71 -36.43 -18.95
C ALA A 566 -7.09 -35.19 -19.78
N LYS A 567 -8.36 -35.13 -20.17
CA LYS A 567 -8.96 -34.02 -20.94
C LYS A 567 -8.61 -32.66 -20.34
N THR A 568 -8.60 -31.63 -21.19
CA THR A 568 -8.63 -30.24 -20.76
C THR A 568 -9.88 -29.99 -19.89
N PRO A 569 -9.82 -29.08 -18.90
CA PRO A 569 -11.03 -28.63 -18.20
C PRO A 569 -12.09 -28.17 -19.21
N GLU A 570 -13.34 -28.55 -18.97
CA GLU A 570 -14.46 -28.16 -19.83
C GLU A 570 -14.93 -26.75 -19.42
N ALA A 571 -15.19 -25.87 -20.38
CA ALA A 571 -15.76 -24.55 -20.08
C ALA A 571 -17.13 -24.70 -19.40
N LEU A 572 -17.42 -23.87 -18.38
CA LEU A 572 -18.76 -23.83 -17.81
C LEU A 572 -19.77 -23.38 -18.88
N PRO A 573 -20.92 -24.05 -19.05
CA PRO A 573 -21.79 -23.80 -20.20
C PRO A 573 -22.37 -22.38 -20.22
N THR A 574 -22.28 -21.73 -21.38
CA THR A 574 -22.63 -20.31 -21.59
C THR A 574 -24.12 -20.00 -21.43
N SER A 575 -24.97 -21.02 -21.52
CA SER A 575 -26.44 -20.96 -21.36
C SER A 575 -26.92 -20.95 -19.89
N LEU A 576 -26.07 -20.51 -18.96
CA LEU A 576 -26.37 -20.45 -17.53
C LEU A 576 -27.47 -19.42 -17.22
N LYS A 577 -28.46 -19.85 -16.42
CA LYS A 577 -29.61 -19.04 -16.01
C LYS A 577 -29.44 -18.52 -14.59
N THR A 578 -29.42 -17.19 -14.41
CA THR A 578 -29.19 -16.50 -13.13
C THR A 578 -29.96 -17.05 -11.93
N GLY A 579 -29.37 -16.92 -10.75
CA GLY A 579 -29.99 -17.34 -9.50
C GLY A 579 -29.97 -18.86 -9.33
N LYS A 580 -31.03 -19.40 -8.73
CA LYS A 580 -31.10 -20.80 -8.27
C LYS A 580 -30.73 -21.86 -9.32
N GLN A 581 -30.90 -21.59 -10.61
CA GLN A 581 -30.57 -22.55 -11.68
C GLN A 581 -29.06 -22.63 -11.97
N THR A 582 -28.36 -21.50 -12.04
CA THR A 582 -26.89 -21.48 -12.08
C THR A 582 -26.31 -22.05 -10.79
N ILE A 583 -26.82 -21.59 -9.65
CA ILE A 583 -26.31 -22.03 -8.34
C ILE A 583 -26.39 -23.55 -8.21
N SER A 584 -27.56 -24.17 -8.48
CA SER A 584 -27.74 -25.62 -8.38
C SER A 584 -26.79 -26.40 -9.30
N LYS A 585 -26.62 -25.94 -10.56
CA LYS A 585 -25.76 -26.59 -11.55
C LYS A 585 -24.27 -26.47 -11.21
N VAL A 586 -23.81 -25.28 -10.83
CA VAL A 586 -22.39 -25.04 -10.50
C VAL A 586 -22.04 -25.67 -9.15
N LYS A 587 -22.95 -25.71 -8.18
CA LYS A 587 -22.70 -26.40 -6.90
C LYS A 587 -22.48 -27.92 -7.07
N GLN A 588 -23.06 -28.54 -8.09
CA GLN A 588 -22.81 -29.95 -8.42
C GLN A 588 -21.42 -30.16 -9.04
N THR A 589 -20.98 -29.28 -9.94
CA THR A 589 -19.70 -29.43 -10.66
C THR A 589 -18.50 -28.85 -9.91
N GLY A 590 -18.71 -27.78 -9.14
CA GLY A 590 -17.71 -26.77 -8.78
C GLY A 590 -17.35 -25.86 -9.95
N GLY A 591 -16.41 -24.94 -9.72
CA GLY A 591 -15.84 -24.01 -10.69
C GLY A 591 -14.34 -23.77 -10.48
N ALA A 592 -13.95 -22.51 -10.47
CA ALA A 592 -12.56 -22.05 -10.42
C ALA A 592 -11.93 -22.24 -9.02
N ILE A 593 -12.63 -21.83 -7.96
CA ILE A 593 -12.16 -21.96 -6.56
C ILE A 593 -12.06 -23.44 -6.18
N THR A 594 -13.08 -24.22 -6.56
CA THR A 594 -13.11 -25.68 -6.37
C THR A 594 -11.92 -26.34 -7.07
N THR A 595 -11.61 -25.93 -8.31
CA THR A 595 -10.45 -26.45 -9.06
C THR A 595 -9.14 -26.11 -8.34
N ALA A 596 -8.94 -24.85 -7.96
CA ALA A 596 -7.72 -24.40 -7.28
C ALA A 596 -7.48 -25.11 -5.94
N SER A 597 -8.53 -25.31 -5.14
CA SER A 597 -8.48 -26.01 -3.85
C SER A 597 -8.22 -27.53 -3.98
N ALA A 598 -8.96 -28.23 -4.86
CA ALA A 598 -9.06 -29.70 -4.91
C ALA A 598 -7.79 -30.48 -5.35
N GLY A 599 -6.62 -29.85 -5.38
CA GLY A 599 -5.33 -30.53 -5.25
C GLY A 599 -4.80 -31.30 -6.45
N ASN A 600 -5.45 -31.25 -7.61
CA ASN A 600 -4.88 -31.80 -8.84
C ASN A 600 -3.77 -30.88 -9.38
N SER A 601 -2.57 -30.95 -8.80
CA SER A 601 -1.44 -30.08 -9.14
C SER A 601 -1.08 -30.09 -10.64
N LYS A 602 -1.32 -31.20 -11.36
CA LYS A 602 -1.16 -31.28 -12.82
C LYS A 602 -2.24 -30.50 -13.60
N LEU A 603 -3.48 -30.46 -13.12
CA LEU A 603 -4.55 -29.67 -13.73
C LEU A 603 -4.39 -28.18 -13.40
N ASN A 604 -4.07 -27.87 -12.16
CA ASN A 604 -3.97 -26.50 -11.66
C ASN A 604 -2.73 -25.81 -12.24
N ASN A 605 -1.64 -26.54 -12.51
CA ASN A 605 -0.51 -26.03 -13.28
C ASN A 605 -0.86 -25.79 -14.76
N ARG A 606 -1.60 -26.69 -15.43
CA ARG A 606 -2.10 -26.44 -16.81
C ARG A 606 -3.00 -25.21 -16.87
N THR A 607 -3.92 -25.08 -15.92
CA THR A 607 -4.87 -23.97 -15.82
C THR A 607 -4.16 -22.66 -15.54
N CYS A 608 -3.26 -22.63 -14.56
CA CYS A 608 -2.44 -21.46 -14.29
C CYS A 608 -1.61 -21.04 -15.51
N ALA A 609 -0.96 -21.98 -16.20
CA ALA A 609 -0.09 -21.64 -17.34
C ALA A 609 -0.85 -20.99 -18.50
N ALA A 610 -2.14 -21.32 -18.67
CA ALA A 610 -3.02 -20.64 -19.62
C ALA A 610 -3.42 -19.21 -19.17
N ASN A 611 -3.44 -18.91 -17.87
CA ASN A 611 -3.77 -17.59 -17.33
C ASN A 611 -2.55 -16.68 -17.13
N THR A 612 -1.33 -17.22 -17.06
CA THR A 612 -0.09 -16.46 -16.87
C THR A 612 0.80 -16.40 -18.10
N GLY A 613 0.47 -17.17 -19.16
CA GLY A 613 1.35 -17.41 -20.31
C GLY A 613 2.65 -18.15 -19.98
N SER A 614 2.91 -18.52 -18.72
CA SER A 614 4.22 -18.99 -18.28
C SER A 614 4.19 -19.92 -17.07
N ASN A 615 4.83 -21.08 -17.24
CA ASN A 615 5.11 -22.05 -16.17
C ASN A 615 5.94 -21.47 -14.99
N ALA A 616 6.56 -20.29 -15.15
CA ALA A 616 7.36 -19.66 -14.09
C ALA A 616 6.48 -19.16 -12.93
N GLY A 617 5.42 -18.40 -13.22
CA GLY A 617 4.49 -17.90 -12.19
C GLY A 617 3.74 -19.04 -11.49
N CYS A 618 3.45 -20.11 -12.21
CA CYS A 618 2.66 -21.24 -11.69
C CYS A 618 3.35 -22.08 -10.62
N LYS A 619 4.66 -21.88 -10.39
CA LYS A 619 5.38 -22.50 -9.26
C LYS A 619 5.00 -21.93 -7.90
N GLN A 620 4.47 -20.71 -7.84
CA GLN A 620 4.00 -20.13 -6.57
C GLN A 620 2.57 -20.58 -6.25
N ILE A 621 1.67 -20.55 -7.25
CA ILE A 621 0.24 -20.87 -7.06
C ILE A 621 0.03 -22.34 -6.66
N ASN A 622 0.78 -23.26 -7.28
CA ASN A 622 0.57 -24.70 -7.14
C ASN A 622 1.36 -25.38 -6.00
N LYS A 623 1.76 -24.64 -4.97
CA LYS A 623 2.33 -25.26 -3.76
C LYS A 623 1.30 -26.19 -3.11
N GLU A 624 1.69 -27.44 -2.87
CA GLU A 624 0.87 -28.39 -2.13
C GLU A 624 0.87 -28.03 -0.64
N GLY A 625 -0.30 -28.12 0.00
CA GLY A 625 -0.48 -27.86 1.43
C GLY A 625 -0.65 -29.15 2.23
N SER A 626 -0.27 -29.09 3.50
CA SER A 626 -0.27 -30.18 4.47
C SER A 626 -0.81 -29.68 5.82
N GLY A 627 -1.46 -30.55 6.60
CA GLY A 627 -2.21 -30.15 7.81
C GLY A 627 -3.18 -29.01 7.49
N LEU A 628 -3.22 -28.00 8.35
CA LEU A 628 -3.68 -26.60 8.17
C LEU A 628 -3.93 -26.05 6.75
N THR A 629 -3.15 -26.45 5.75
CA THR A 629 -3.18 -25.90 4.38
C THR A 629 -3.60 -26.92 3.31
N SER A 630 -3.94 -28.15 3.70
CA SER A 630 -4.51 -29.18 2.83
C SER A 630 -5.97 -28.86 2.47
N SER A 631 -6.55 -29.57 1.51
CA SER A 631 -7.96 -29.44 1.11
C SER A 631 -8.71 -30.71 1.51
N ASN A 632 -9.76 -30.57 2.31
CA ASN A 632 -10.62 -31.66 2.76
C ASN A 632 -12.01 -31.61 2.09
N ASN A 633 -12.91 -32.54 2.44
CA ASN A 633 -14.26 -32.56 1.87
C ASN A 633 -15.07 -31.29 2.20
N ASN A 634 -14.93 -30.74 3.41
CA ASN A 634 -15.68 -29.59 3.88
C ASN A 634 -15.30 -28.32 3.09
N SER A 635 -14.01 -27.97 3.05
CA SER A 635 -13.45 -26.87 2.24
C SER A 635 -13.78 -26.98 0.75
N VAL A 636 -13.77 -28.19 0.17
CA VAL A 636 -14.19 -28.43 -1.23
C VAL A 636 -15.69 -28.22 -1.44
N MET A 637 -16.55 -28.48 -0.45
CA MET A 637 -17.99 -28.22 -0.52
C MET A 637 -18.34 -26.73 -0.35
N ILE A 638 -17.57 -26.01 0.48
CA ILE A 638 -17.62 -24.55 0.62
C ILE A 638 -17.18 -23.87 -0.69
N ALA A 639 -16.06 -24.30 -1.28
CA ALA A 639 -15.58 -23.79 -2.56
C ALA A 639 -16.65 -23.87 -3.67
N LYS A 640 -17.43 -24.96 -3.70
CA LYS A 640 -18.56 -25.12 -4.63
C LYS A 640 -19.71 -24.14 -4.38
N GLN A 641 -20.01 -23.77 -3.13
CA GLN A 641 -21.00 -22.73 -2.83
C GLN A 641 -20.51 -21.36 -3.33
N ILE A 642 -19.24 -21.03 -3.10
CA ILE A 642 -18.67 -19.73 -3.47
C ILE A 642 -18.54 -19.59 -4.99
N ASP A 643 -18.06 -20.64 -5.68
CA ASP A 643 -18.12 -20.73 -7.14
C ASP A 643 -19.57 -20.56 -7.64
N ALA A 644 -20.54 -21.26 -7.04
CA ALA A 644 -21.94 -21.22 -7.47
C ALA A 644 -22.60 -19.85 -7.30
N GLY A 645 -22.27 -19.10 -6.24
CA GLY A 645 -22.69 -17.71 -6.07
C GLY A 645 -22.03 -16.79 -7.09
N SER A 646 -20.71 -16.91 -7.26
CA SER A 646 -19.90 -16.10 -8.17
C SER A 646 -20.36 -16.25 -9.63
N SER A 647 -20.53 -17.50 -10.10
CA SER A 647 -21.07 -17.79 -11.43
C SER A 647 -22.50 -17.27 -11.61
N SER A 648 -23.30 -17.18 -10.55
CA SER A 648 -24.65 -16.61 -10.59
C SER A 648 -24.64 -15.09 -10.81
N VAL A 649 -23.63 -14.39 -10.28
CA VAL A 649 -23.37 -12.95 -10.53
C VAL A 649 -22.86 -12.75 -11.96
N GLN A 650 -21.88 -13.55 -12.39
CA GLN A 650 -21.36 -13.53 -13.78
C GLN A 650 -22.49 -13.76 -14.79
N ALA A 651 -23.37 -14.74 -14.54
CA ALA A 651 -24.55 -14.99 -15.37
C ALA A 651 -25.52 -13.79 -15.46
N ALA A 652 -25.55 -12.90 -14.46
CA ALA A 652 -26.38 -11.68 -14.51
C ALA A 652 -25.75 -10.60 -15.41
N VAL A 653 -24.42 -10.44 -15.36
CA VAL A 653 -23.71 -9.54 -16.29
C VAL A 653 -23.85 -10.03 -17.73
N VAL A 654 -23.63 -11.33 -17.95
CA VAL A 654 -23.75 -11.99 -19.27
C VAL A 654 -25.17 -11.92 -19.85
N GLN A 655 -26.20 -11.88 -19.01
CA GLN A 655 -27.59 -11.67 -19.45
C GLN A 655 -27.97 -10.19 -19.67
N GLY A 656 -27.01 -9.26 -19.65
CA GLY A 656 -27.25 -7.85 -19.88
C GLY A 656 -28.05 -7.14 -18.78
N ILE A 657 -28.11 -7.73 -17.57
CA ILE A 657 -28.81 -7.12 -16.43
C ILE A 657 -28.11 -5.81 -16.07
N SER A 658 -28.84 -4.71 -16.21
CA SER A 658 -28.33 -3.34 -16.18
C SER A 658 -29.07 -2.46 -15.17
N GLY A 659 -28.50 -1.30 -14.88
CA GLY A 659 -28.98 -0.38 -13.84
C GLY A 659 -28.72 -0.88 -12.41
N GLY A 660 -29.23 -0.12 -11.43
CA GLY A 660 -28.84 -0.26 -10.02
C GLY A 660 -27.65 0.65 -9.65
N LYS A 661 -27.25 0.65 -8.38
CA LYS A 661 -26.02 1.33 -7.96
C LYS A 661 -24.81 0.43 -8.21
N PRO A 662 -23.61 0.98 -8.48
CA PRO A 662 -22.36 0.24 -8.34
C PRO A 662 -22.23 -0.34 -6.93
N ILE A 663 -21.65 -1.52 -6.83
CA ILE A 663 -21.30 -2.16 -5.57
C ILE A 663 -19.89 -1.71 -5.19
N ILE A 664 -19.74 -1.29 -3.95
CA ILE A 664 -18.50 -0.74 -3.41
C ILE A 664 -18.13 -1.59 -2.19
N SER A 665 -16.87 -2.01 -2.09
CA SER A 665 -16.31 -2.71 -0.93
C SER A 665 -16.28 -1.83 0.33
N GLN A 666 -16.06 -2.43 1.49
CA GLN A 666 -15.74 -1.71 2.73
C GLN A 666 -14.46 -0.87 2.61
N SER A 667 -13.55 -1.27 1.72
CA SER A 667 -12.34 -0.50 1.33
C SER A 667 -12.60 0.66 0.34
N GLY A 668 -13.85 0.89 -0.08
CA GLY A 668 -14.24 2.03 -0.93
C GLY A 668 -14.05 1.82 -2.44
N VAL A 669 -13.76 0.59 -2.88
CA VAL A 669 -13.44 0.24 -4.28
C VAL A 669 -14.66 -0.35 -4.99
N GLN A 670 -14.87 -0.02 -6.27
CA GLN A 670 -15.97 -0.60 -7.04
C GLN A 670 -15.67 -2.04 -7.44
N THR A 671 -16.57 -2.99 -7.16
CA THR A 671 -16.34 -4.42 -7.44
C THR A 671 -16.61 -4.83 -8.89
N GLY A 672 -17.00 -3.89 -9.77
CA GLY A 672 -17.38 -4.12 -11.16
C GLY A 672 -18.87 -4.52 -11.37
N TYR A 673 -19.60 -4.79 -10.28
CA TYR A 673 -20.99 -5.28 -10.31
C TYR A 673 -22.02 -4.25 -9.80
N THR A 674 -23.31 -4.47 -10.09
CA THR A 674 -24.42 -3.61 -9.64
C THR A 674 -25.40 -4.30 -8.68
N THR A 675 -26.13 -3.50 -7.90
CA THR A 675 -27.22 -3.97 -7.03
C THR A 675 -28.29 -4.78 -7.76
N SER A 676 -28.53 -4.52 -9.05
CA SER A 676 -29.52 -5.25 -9.86
C SER A 676 -29.01 -6.63 -10.27
N GLN A 677 -27.74 -6.72 -10.66
CA GLN A 677 -27.09 -7.99 -11.02
C GLN A 677 -27.04 -8.93 -9.81
N ILE A 678 -26.61 -8.42 -8.65
CA ILE A 678 -26.59 -9.16 -7.37
C ILE A 678 -27.99 -9.65 -6.96
N LYS A 679 -29.00 -8.77 -7.03
CA LYS A 679 -30.40 -9.11 -6.71
C LYS A 679 -30.98 -10.19 -7.64
N GLN A 680 -30.52 -10.25 -8.88
CA GLN A 680 -30.88 -11.28 -9.84
C GLN A 680 -30.10 -12.59 -9.60
N ALA A 681 -28.82 -12.50 -9.23
CA ALA A 681 -27.94 -13.60 -8.86
C ALA A 681 -28.33 -14.31 -7.54
N LYS A 682 -29.10 -13.67 -6.67
CA LYS A 682 -29.53 -14.16 -5.35
C LYS A 682 -28.40 -14.29 -4.32
N VAL A 683 -27.44 -13.38 -4.39
CA VAL A 683 -26.42 -13.16 -3.35
C VAL A 683 -26.55 -11.74 -2.76
N THR A 684 -25.71 -11.37 -1.80
CA THR A 684 -25.63 -10.01 -1.21
C THR A 684 -24.50 -9.17 -1.82
N PRO A 685 -24.50 -7.84 -1.62
CA PRO A 685 -23.33 -6.98 -1.89
C PRO A 685 -22.05 -7.51 -1.22
N ASP A 686 -22.17 -7.86 0.05
CA ASP A 686 -21.07 -8.37 0.88
C ASP A 686 -20.49 -9.69 0.36
N PHE A 687 -21.33 -10.61 -0.13
CA PHE A 687 -20.85 -11.87 -0.71
C PHE A 687 -19.98 -11.65 -1.95
N VAL A 688 -20.22 -10.58 -2.71
CA VAL A 688 -19.38 -10.22 -3.85
C VAL A 688 -18.01 -9.69 -3.39
N GLU A 689 -17.97 -8.92 -2.30
CA GLU A 689 -16.72 -8.51 -1.65
C GLU A 689 -15.93 -9.74 -1.16
N VAL A 690 -16.57 -10.63 -0.40
CA VAL A 690 -16.01 -11.93 0.03
C VAL A 690 -15.45 -12.73 -1.15
N SER A 691 -16.19 -12.87 -2.25
CA SER A 691 -15.67 -13.57 -3.43
C SER A 691 -14.47 -12.84 -4.06
N SER A 692 -14.50 -11.50 -4.08
CA SER A 692 -13.44 -10.68 -4.68
C SER A 692 -12.16 -10.67 -3.86
N GLU A 693 -12.22 -11.05 -2.58
CA GLU A 693 -11.06 -11.26 -1.69
C GLU A 693 -10.53 -12.70 -1.77
N ILE A 694 -11.38 -13.69 -2.09
CA ILE A 694 -10.98 -15.10 -2.24
C ILE A 694 -10.33 -15.39 -3.61
N PHE A 695 -10.86 -14.83 -4.71
CA PHE A 695 -10.27 -15.04 -6.04
C PHE A 695 -8.78 -14.62 -6.15
N PRO A 696 -8.34 -13.47 -5.61
CA PRO A 696 -6.93 -13.04 -5.58
C PRO A 696 -5.92 -13.98 -4.94
N ILE A 697 -6.34 -14.93 -4.10
CA ILE A 697 -5.43 -15.65 -3.21
C ILE A 697 -4.39 -16.45 -4.02
N SER A 698 -3.14 -16.02 -3.94
CA SER A 698 -2.09 -16.36 -4.89
C SER A 698 -1.46 -17.74 -4.68
N THR A 699 -1.83 -18.48 -3.63
CA THR A 699 -1.37 -19.85 -3.38
C THR A 699 -2.49 -20.77 -2.90
N ARG A 700 -2.46 -22.04 -3.33
CA ARG A 700 -3.42 -23.06 -2.84
C ARG A 700 -3.40 -23.20 -1.31
N GLN A 701 -2.22 -23.03 -0.68
CA GLN A 701 -2.06 -23.12 0.78
C GLN A 701 -2.92 -22.09 1.50
N GLN A 702 -2.81 -20.81 1.10
CA GLN A 702 -3.62 -19.72 1.66
C GLN A 702 -5.11 -19.86 1.29
N LEU A 703 -5.41 -20.35 0.08
CA LEU A 703 -6.80 -20.52 -0.36
C LEU A 703 -7.53 -21.57 0.48
N ASN A 704 -6.89 -22.71 0.76
CA ASN A 704 -7.47 -23.73 1.62
C ASN A 704 -7.67 -23.22 3.05
N GLN A 705 -6.69 -22.51 3.61
CA GLN A 705 -6.81 -21.89 4.95
C GLN A 705 -7.99 -20.91 5.03
N ALA A 706 -8.21 -20.10 3.98
CA ALA A 706 -9.37 -19.20 3.89
C ALA A 706 -10.71 -19.94 3.70
N LEU A 707 -10.72 -21.09 3.01
CA LEU A 707 -11.92 -21.94 2.86
C LEU A 707 -12.28 -22.68 4.16
N HIS A 708 -11.28 -23.01 4.99
CA HIS A 708 -11.50 -23.64 6.29
C HIS A 708 -11.99 -22.67 7.35
N SER A 709 -11.46 -21.44 7.40
CA SER A 709 -11.87 -20.44 8.42
C SER A 709 -13.35 -20.03 8.31
N ILE A 710 -13.96 -20.22 7.14
CA ILE A 710 -15.38 -20.01 6.86
C ILE A 710 -16.23 -21.29 6.92
N SER A 711 -15.71 -22.37 7.51
CA SER A 711 -16.40 -23.66 7.64
C SER A 711 -17.20 -23.81 8.94
N ALA A 712 -18.17 -24.73 8.94
CA ALA A 712 -18.94 -25.14 10.11
C ALA A 712 -18.29 -26.30 10.90
N GLU A 713 -17.07 -26.72 10.53
CA GLU A 713 -16.40 -27.91 11.08
C GLU A 713 -16.27 -27.90 12.62
N PRO A 714 -15.95 -26.77 13.28
CA PRO A 714 -15.87 -26.70 14.74
C PRO A 714 -17.19 -27.05 15.45
N TYR A 715 -18.33 -26.65 14.89
CA TYR A 715 -19.65 -26.95 15.46
C TYR A 715 -20.02 -28.43 15.32
N ALA A 716 -19.56 -29.07 14.25
CA ALA A 716 -19.73 -30.51 14.05
C ALA A 716 -18.85 -31.31 15.02
N SER A 717 -17.59 -30.90 15.20
CA SER A 717 -16.69 -31.46 16.21
C SER A 717 -17.21 -31.26 17.65
N MET A 718 -17.97 -30.19 17.91
CA MET A 718 -18.60 -29.96 19.21
C MET A 718 -19.63 -31.04 19.59
N GLN A 719 -20.15 -31.84 18.64
CA GLN A 719 -21.05 -32.95 19.00
C GLN A 719 -20.33 -34.04 19.80
N SER A 720 -19.07 -34.36 19.46
CA SER A 720 -18.23 -35.26 20.28
C SER A 720 -17.91 -34.69 21.65
N VAL A 721 -17.65 -33.37 21.76
CA VAL A 721 -17.39 -32.72 23.06
C VAL A 721 -18.66 -32.65 23.93
N ALA A 722 -19.84 -32.53 23.31
CA ALA A 722 -21.13 -32.54 24.00
C ALA A 722 -21.50 -33.93 24.54
N LEU A 723 -21.32 -34.98 23.73
CA LEU A 723 -21.43 -36.37 24.17
C LEU A 723 -20.45 -36.65 25.31
N GLU A 724 -19.22 -36.14 25.23
CA GLU A 724 -18.23 -36.31 26.29
C GLU A 724 -18.57 -35.57 27.59
N ALA A 725 -19.19 -34.39 27.52
CA ALA A 725 -19.68 -33.71 28.73
C ALA A 725 -20.74 -34.58 29.46
N MET A 726 -21.56 -35.32 28.71
CA MET A 726 -22.53 -36.27 29.24
C MET A 726 -21.86 -37.55 29.77
N GLU A 727 -20.83 -38.05 29.09
CA GLU A 727 -19.97 -39.16 29.52
C GLU A 727 -19.32 -38.88 30.89
N GLN A 728 -18.63 -37.76 31.04
CA GLN A 728 -17.95 -37.39 32.29
C GLN A 728 -18.96 -37.24 33.44
N PHE A 729 -20.13 -36.64 33.19
CA PHE A 729 -21.20 -36.58 34.21
C PHE A 729 -21.76 -37.96 34.57
N ARG A 730 -21.95 -38.85 33.59
CA ARG A 730 -22.34 -40.26 33.78
C ARG A 730 -21.29 -41.01 34.62
N ALA A 731 -20.02 -40.91 34.25
CA ALA A 731 -18.89 -41.55 34.90
C ALA A 731 -18.73 -41.09 36.36
N ASN A 732 -18.71 -39.77 36.60
CA ASN A 732 -18.65 -39.19 37.96
C ASN A 732 -19.83 -39.68 38.82
N THR A 733 -21.06 -39.67 38.27
CA THR A 733 -22.25 -40.11 39.03
C THR A 733 -22.23 -41.61 39.31
N LEU A 734 -21.74 -42.45 38.39
CA LEU A 734 -21.49 -43.87 38.65
C LEU A 734 -20.38 -44.06 39.70
N ALA A 735 -19.34 -43.22 39.69
CA ALA A 735 -18.26 -43.22 40.67
C ALA A 735 -18.73 -42.81 42.08
N LEU A 736 -19.79 -41.99 42.22
CA LEU A 736 -20.47 -41.79 43.51
C LEU A 736 -21.01 -43.12 44.08
N THR A 737 -21.48 -44.04 43.22
CA THR A 737 -21.94 -45.39 43.58
C THR A 737 -20.81 -46.42 43.76
N SER A 738 -19.56 -46.02 43.51
CA SER A 738 -18.39 -46.87 43.72
C SER A 738 -18.04 -47.00 45.21
N GLY A 739 -17.50 -48.17 45.58
CA GLY A 739 -17.16 -48.50 46.96
C GLY A 739 -17.87 -49.75 47.46
N THR A 740 -17.28 -50.36 48.48
CA THR A 740 -17.78 -51.58 49.14
C THR A 740 -18.83 -51.24 50.21
N LYS A 741 -19.49 -52.23 50.79
CA LYS A 741 -20.27 -52.09 52.05
C LYS A 741 -19.31 -51.79 53.23
N ALA A 742 -18.76 -50.58 53.29
CA ALA A 742 -17.60 -50.22 54.10
C ALA A 742 -17.86 -49.19 55.21
N ILE A 743 -19.00 -48.50 55.20
CA ILE A 743 -19.46 -47.66 56.32
C ILE A 743 -20.83 -48.17 56.77
N SER A 744 -20.85 -48.89 57.90
CA SER A 744 -22.07 -49.43 58.52
C SER A 744 -22.29 -48.77 59.87
N ILE A 745 -22.78 -47.53 59.87
CA ILE A 745 -23.21 -46.88 61.11
C ILE A 745 -24.36 -47.70 61.69
N ILE A 746 -24.04 -48.37 62.80
CA ILE A 746 -25.00 -49.05 63.65
C ILE A 746 -25.49 -48.00 64.63
N ALA A 747 -26.64 -47.39 64.33
CA ALA A 747 -27.38 -46.66 65.34
C ALA A 747 -28.01 -47.70 66.29
N GLU A 748 -27.64 -47.63 67.56
CA GLU A 748 -28.13 -48.53 68.60
C GLU A 748 -29.44 -47.99 69.18
N GLU A 749 -30.56 -48.59 68.78
CA GLU A 749 -31.90 -48.23 69.26
C GLU A 749 -32.36 -49.30 70.28
N MET A 750 -32.85 -48.88 71.44
CA MET A 750 -33.44 -49.80 72.43
C MET A 750 -34.91 -50.03 72.11
N VAL A 751 -35.29 -51.27 71.86
CA VAL A 751 -36.69 -51.68 71.64
C VAL A 751 -37.12 -52.69 72.70
N CYS A 752 -38.41 -52.63 73.07
CA CYS A 752 -39.06 -53.63 73.90
C CYS A 752 -39.57 -54.79 73.05
N THR A 753 -39.34 -56.03 73.47
CA THR A 753 -39.93 -57.22 72.85
C THR A 753 -40.62 -58.08 73.91
N THR A 754 -41.93 -58.24 73.80
CA THR A 754 -42.69 -59.28 74.52
C THR A 754 -42.46 -60.65 73.86
N ALA A 755 -42.62 -61.72 74.62
CA ALA A 755 -42.35 -63.08 74.15
C ALA A 755 -43.63 -63.79 73.67
N GLY A 756 -43.77 -63.97 72.35
CA GLY A 756 -44.85 -64.74 71.73
C GLY A 756 -45.25 -64.21 70.34
N ASN A 757 -45.65 -65.11 69.45
CA ASN A 757 -46.13 -64.74 68.11
C ASN A 757 -47.61 -64.30 68.17
N VAL A 758 -48.01 -63.31 67.36
CA VAL A 758 -49.17 -63.29 66.44
C VAL A 758 -49.36 -61.87 65.86
N GLU A 759 -50.03 -61.77 64.71
CA GLU A 759 -50.27 -60.57 63.90
C GLU A 759 -51.38 -59.62 64.46
N PRO A 760 -51.63 -58.43 63.86
CA PRO A 760 -52.05 -57.24 64.61
C PRO A 760 -53.55 -57.11 64.90
N GLY A 761 -53.85 -56.38 65.98
CA GLY A 761 -55.17 -55.83 66.32
C GLY A 761 -55.08 -54.33 66.61
N ALA A 762 -56.17 -53.61 66.36
CA ALA A 762 -56.26 -52.15 66.53
C ALA A 762 -56.96 -51.73 67.83
N ASP A 763 -56.94 -50.41 68.09
CA ASP A 763 -57.61 -49.67 69.17
C ASP A 763 -57.16 -49.90 70.62
N GLY A 764 -57.28 -48.82 71.42
CA GLY A 764 -57.73 -48.97 72.82
C GLY A 764 -56.76 -48.63 73.97
N ALA A 765 -56.52 -47.34 74.20
CA ALA A 765 -56.17 -46.76 75.52
C ALA A 765 -54.88 -47.22 76.23
N GLN A 766 -54.58 -46.58 77.37
CA GLN A 766 -53.33 -46.73 78.12
C GLN A 766 -53.42 -47.84 79.18
N GLN A 767 -52.44 -48.75 79.20
CA GLN A 767 -51.96 -49.40 80.43
C GLN A 767 -50.44 -49.55 80.41
N PRO A 768 -49.73 -49.34 81.55
CA PRO A 768 -48.30 -49.54 81.64
C PRO A 768 -47.95 -51.02 81.91
N GLN A 769 -47.23 -51.67 80.99
CA GLN A 769 -46.66 -53.00 81.25
C GLN A 769 -45.25 -52.90 81.91
N PRO A 770 -44.92 -53.70 82.94
CA PRO A 770 -43.74 -53.43 83.78
C PRO A 770 -42.43 -54.18 83.42
N ASP A 771 -42.43 -55.08 82.43
CA ASP A 771 -41.31 -56.01 82.17
C ASP A 771 -40.76 -55.92 80.73
N CYS A 772 -40.47 -54.70 80.28
CA CYS A 772 -39.67 -54.51 79.08
C CYS A 772 -38.19 -54.78 79.38
N LYS A 773 -37.65 -55.88 78.83
CA LYS A 773 -36.20 -56.06 78.71
C LYS A 773 -35.72 -55.28 77.48
N PRO A 774 -34.91 -54.21 77.65
CA PRO A 774 -34.43 -53.44 76.52
C PRO A 774 -33.48 -54.30 75.67
N ARG A 775 -33.81 -54.44 74.39
CA ARG A 775 -32.92 -55.05 73.40
C ARG A 775 -32.39 -53.99 72.46
N THR A 776 -31.07 -53.85 72.43
CA THR A 776 -30.39 -53.07 71.40
C THR A 776 -30.60 -53.73 70.04
N VAL A 777 -31.27 -53.02 69.11
CA VAL A 777 -31.30 -53.38 67.70
C VAL A 777 -30.34 -52.48 66.93
N LYS A 778 -29.77 -53.06 65.87
CA LYS A 778 -28.80 -52.38 65.00
C LYS A 778 -29.54 -51.74 63.83
N LYS A 779 -29.91 -50.47 64.00
CA LYS A 779 -30.54 -49.66 62.95
C LYS A 779 -29.44 -49.19 61.99
N LEU A 780 -29.58 -49.50 60.70
CA LEU A 780 -28.76 -48.88 59.67
C LEU A 780 -29.15 -47.42 59.55
N THR A 781 -28.18 -46.50 59.58
CA THR A 781 -28.45 -45.14 59.12
C THR A 781 -28.47 -45.14 57.59
N PRO A 782 -29.50 -44.55 56.93
CA PRO A 782 -29.74 -44.83 55.52
C PRO A 782 -29.16 -43.77 54.57
N TRP A 783 -28.81 -42.57 55.04
CA TRP A 783 -28.49 -41.44 54.15
C TRP A 783 -27.00 -41.37 53.82
N SER A 784 -26.67 -40.95 52.60
CA SER A 784 -25.30 -40.60 52.22
C SER A 784 -25.27 -39.41 51.26
N LEU A 785 -24.55 -38.37 51.64
CA LEU A 785 -24.17 -37.23 50.79
C LEU A 785 -22.86 -37.60 50.09
N LEU A 786 -22.84 -37.38 48.77
CA LEU A 786 -21.78 -37.79 47.88
C LEU A 786 -21.44 -36.56 47.02
N ILE A 787 -20.22 -36.05 47.09
CA ILE A 787 -19.81 -34.84 46.34
C ILE A 787 -18.56 -35.17 45.54
N ASP A 788 -18.54 -34.78 44.28
CA ASP A 788 -17.45 -35.02 43.34
C ASP A 788 -17.17 -33.79 42.47
N GLY A 789 -15.92 -33.62 42.05
CA GLY A 789 -15.53 -32.67 41.02
C GLY A 789 -14.31 -33.17 40.24
N THR A 790 -14.44 -33.24 38.91
CA THR A 790 -13.36 -33.57 37.98
C THR A 790 -13.08 -32.41 37.02
N ASN A 791 -11.84 -32.36 36.53
CA ASN A 791 -11.44 -31.55 35.40
C ASN A 791 -10.69 -32.44 34.40
N THR A 792 -11.11 -32.36 33.15
CA THR A 792 -10.72 -33.25 32.06
C THR A 792 -10.13 -32.41 30.93
N GLN A 793 -8.96 -32.76 30.44
CA GLN A 793 -8.26 -32.09 29.34
C GLN A 793 -7.92 -33.12 28.27
N ALA A 794 -8.26 -32.83 27.03
CA ALA A 794 -8.11 -33.78 25.92
C ALA A 794 -7.67 -33.10 24.63
N THR A 795 -6.95 -33.87 23.81
CA THR A 795 -6.57 -33.51 22.44
C THR A 795 -7.12 -34.56 21.49
N LEU A 796 -7.86 -34.11 20.47
CA LEU A 796 -8.23 -34.91 19.30
C LEU A 796 -7.29 -34.55 18.16
N ASN A 797 -6.62 -35.56 17.60
CA ASN A 797 -5.71 -35.41 16.46
C ASN A 797 -6.52 -35.45 15.17
N GLY A 798 -6.16 -34.62 14.19
CA GLY A 798 -6.80 -34.63 12.87
C GLY A 798 -6.56 -35.93 12.10
N THR A 799 -7.64 -36.59 11.69
CA THR A 799 -7.63 -37.81 10.85
C THR A 799 -8.61 -37.65 9.70
N ASN A 800 -8.43 -38.41 8.61
CA ASN A 800 -9.29 -38.33 7.41
C ASN A 800 -9.46 -36.92 6.80
N ASP A 801 -8.41 -36.10 6.88
CA ASP A 801 -8.37 -34.68 6.49
C ASP A 801 -9.30 -33.75 7.32
N LEU A 802 -9.72 -34.16 8.51
CA LEU A 802 -10.42 -33.31 9.49
C LEU A 802 -9.43 -32.65 10.46
N ALA A 803 -9.82 -31.52 11.06
CA ALA A 803 -8.96 -30.77 11.97
C ALA A 803 -8.65 -31.48 13.29
N SER A 804 -7.44 -31.27 13.80
CA SER A 804 -7.12 -31.44 15.23
C SER A 804 -7.81 -30.38 16.08
N LEU A 805 -8.07 -30.66 17.36
CA LEU A 805 -8.60 -29.70 18.34
C LEU A 805 -8.27 -30.10 19.78
N ASP A 806 -8.30 -29.14 20.71
CA ASP A 806 -8.29 -29.40 22.15
C ASP A 806 -9.68 -29.14 22.76
N TYR A 807 -9.99 -29.85 23.85
CA TYR A 807 -11.12 -29.50 24.70
C TYR A 807 -10.83 -29.69 26.19
N ASN A 808 -11.58 -28.95 27.00
CA ASN A 808 -11.56 -29.03 28.45
C ASN A 808 -12.98 -29.11 29.02
N ILE A 809 -13.22 -30.11 29.88
CA ILE A 809 -14.49 -30.34 30.56
C ILE A 809 -14.28 -30.29 32.07
N PHE A 810 -14.96 -29.37 32.74
CA PHE A 810 -15.12 -29.37 34.19
C PHE A 810 -16.50 -29.92 34.54
N SER A 811 -16.58 -30.84 35.50
CA SER A 811 -17.83 -31.48 35.92
C SER A 811 -17.86 -31.61 37.44
N SER A 812 -18.92 -31.12 38.10
CA SER A 812 -19.17 -31.36 39.52
C SER A 812 -20.54 -31.97 39.76
N SER A 813 -20.61 -32.90 40.72
CA SER A 813 -21.80 -33.70 41.02
C SER A 813 -22.09 -33.73 42.53
N TYR A 814 -23.34 -33.48 42.89
CA TYR A 814 -23.83 -33.38 44.27
C TYR A 814 -24.98 -34.38 44.45
N GLY A 815 -24.66 -35.56 44.97
CA GLY A 815 -25.55 -36.71 45.11
C GLY A 815 -26.03 -36.97 46.53
N LEU A 816 -27.27 -37.47 46.63
CA LEU A 816 -27.87 -37.96 47.87
C LEU A 816 -28.42 -39.38 47.65
N GLN A 817 -27.96 -40.36 48.44
CA GLN A 817 -28.41 -41.75 48.41
C GLN A 817 -29.18 -42.12 49.68
N TYR A 818 -30.18 -43.00 49.52
CA TYR A 818 -30.91 -43.69 50.57
C TYR A 818 -30.74 -45.21 50.43
N ASP A 819 -30.25 -45.86 51.49
CA ASP A 819 -30.16 -47.32 51.59
C ASP A 819 -31.43 -47.89 52.26
N PHE A 820 -32.36 -48.41 51.47
CA PHE A 820 -33.62 -49.01 51.97
C PHE A 820 -33.37 -50.26 52.81
N ASN A 821 -32.40 -51.09 52.42
CA ASN A 821 -32.00 -52.32 53.10
C ASN A 821 -30.63 -52.79 52.58
N ARG A 822 -30.17 -53.98 53.03
CA ARG A 822 -28.86 -54.56 52.65
C ARG A 822 -28.72 -54.91 51.17
N ASN A 823 -29.81 -54.94 50.41
CA ASN A 823 -29.88 -55.35 49.01
C ASN A 823 -30.27 -54.21 48.07
N TRP A 824 -30.89 -53.13 48.56
CA TRP A 824 -31.42 -52.04 47.73
C TRP A 824 -31.04 -50.65 48.25
N SER A 825 -30.48 -49.84 47.35
CA SER A 825 -30.30 -48.39 47.50
C SER A 825 -30.92 -47.66 46.31
N ALA A 826 -31.28 -46.39 46.48
CA ALA A 826 -31.47 -45.46 45.37
C ALA A 826 -30.95 -44.07 45.73
N GLY A 827 -30.64 -43.25 44.74
CA GLY A 827 -30.19 -41.88 44.95
C GLY A 827 -30.43 -40.99 43.73
N ALA A 828 -30.18 -39.70 43.92
CA ALA A 828 -30.21 -38.70 42.86
C ALA A 828 -29.09 -37.68 43.04
N ALA A 829 -28.61 -37.10 41.95
CA ALA A 829 -27.61 -36.04 41.93
C ALA A 829 -28.03 -34.89 41.03
N PHE A 830 -27.63 -33.68 41.43
CA PHE A 830 -27.54 -32.51 40.57
C PHE A 830 -26.08 -32.30 40.16
N GLY A 831 -25.82 -31.75 38.98
CA GLY A 831 -24.48 -31.37 38.55
C GLY A 831 -24.42 -30.03 37.83
N TYR A 832 -23.24 -29.40 37.91
CA TYR A 832 -22.89 -28.21 37.15
C TYR A 832 -21.51 -28.42 36.52
N GLY A 833 -21.33 -27.95 35.30
CA GLY A 833 -20.06 -28.08 34.61
C GLY A 833 -19.86 -27.04 33.51
N ARG A 834 -18.73 -27.16 32.83
CA ARG A 834 -18.42 -26.45 31.59
C ARG A 834 -17.72 -27.38 30.62
N ALA A 835 -17.98 -27.22 29.33
CA ALA A 835 -17.33 -27.96 28.25
C ALA A 835 -16.88 -26.98 27.17
N ASN A 836 -15.57 -26.87 26.93
CA ASN A 836 -14.98 -25.81 26.12
C ASN A 836 -14.09 -26.41 25.03
N LEU A 837 -14.33 -26.07 23.77
CA LEU A 837 -13.53 -26.43 22.59
C LEU A 837 -12.68 -25.22 22.16
N TYR A 838 -11.39 -25.45 21.90
CA TYR A 838 -10.42 -24.42 21.53
C TYR A 838 -9.22 -25.04 20.79
N ASN A 839 -8.24 -24.20 20.36
CA ASN A 839 -7.04 -24.64 19.62
C ASN A 839 -7.37 -25.52 18.40
N TYR A 840 -8.46 -25.17 17.70
CA TYR A 840 -8.89 -25.87 16.50
C TYR A 840 -7.89 -25.63 15.37
N GLU A 841 -7.49 -26.67 14.64
CA GLU A 841 -6.42 -26.57 13.65
C GLU A 841 -6.75 -25.51 12.57
N TYR A 842 -7.87 -25.66 11.86
CA TYR A 842 -8.10 -24.91 10.62
C TYR A 842 -8.78 -23.54 10.78
N ALA A 843 -9.15 -23.13 11.99
CA ALA A 843 -9.86 -21.88 12.25
C ALA A 843 -9.58 -21.35 13.67
N ASP A 844 -9.42 -20.04 13.83
CA ASP A 844 -9.37 -19.41 15.16
C ASP A 844 -10.80 -19.33 15.71
N VAL A 845 -11.16 -20.30 16.54
CA VAL A 845 -12.54 -20.52 17.02
C VAL A 845 -12.52 -20.99 18.46
N ARG A 846 -13.53 -20.55 19.22
CA ARG A 846 -13.80 -20.98 20.58
C ARG A 846 -15.29 -21.30 20.70
N ILE A 847 -15.61 -22.41 21.35
CA ILE A 847 -16.98 -22.74 21.74
C ILE A 847 -16.95 -23.09 23.23
N ASP A 848 -17.61 -22.29 24.07
CA ASP A 848 -17.81 -22.59 25.48
C ASP A 848 -19.24 -23.10 25.71
N SER A 849 -19.42 -24.02 26.65
CA SER A 849 -20.71 -24.53 27.07
C SER A 849 -20.82 -24.54 28.58
N SER A 850 -21.91 -24.00 29.15
CA SER A 850 -22.29 -24.23 30.55
C SER A 850 -23.29 -25.37 30.64
N THR A 851 -22.99 -26.37 31.47
CA THR A 851 -23.81 -27.58 31.61
C THR A 851 -24.52 -27.64 32.95
N TYR A 852 -25.79 -28.03 32.93
CA TYR A 852 -26.65 -28.20 34.10
C TYR A 852 -27.30 -29.58 34.02
N SER A 853 -27.02 -30.47 34.97
CA SER A 853 -27.39 -31.87 34.86
C SER A 853 -28.11 -32.42 36.09
N GLY A 854 -28.85 -33.50 35.88
CA GLY A 854 -29.55 -34.23 36.92
C GLY A 854 -29.60 -35.72 36.60
N ALA A 855 -29.36 -36.57 37.59
CA ALA A 855 -29.38 -38.01 37.44
C ALA A 855 -30.05 -38.70 38.62
N ALA A 856 -30.60 -39.89 38.38
CA ALA A 856 -31.12 -40.80 39.41
C ALA A 856 -30.56 -42.21 39.18
N TRP A 857 -30.28 -42.93 40.27
CA TRP A 857 -29.77 -44.29 40.22
C TRP A 857 -30.45 -45.23 41.21
N GLY A 858 -30.49 -46.51 40.87
CA GLY A 858 -30.82 -47.62 41.76
C GLY A 858 -29.66 -48.59 41.84
N ILE A 859 -29.40 -49.13 43.04
CA ILE A 859 -28.35 -50.14 43.27
C ILE A 859 -28.98 -51.40 43.86
N TYR A 860 -28.82 -52.52 43.15
CA TYR A 860 -29.21 -53.85 43.61
C TYR A 860 -27.99 -54.68 43.99
N ARG A 861 -28.01 -55.28 45.17
CA ARG A 861 -26.93 -56.11 45.71
C ARG A 861 -27.51 -57.47 46.13
N PRO A 862 -27.63 -58.45 45.20
CA PRO A 862 -28.24 -59.75 45.50
C PRO A 862 -27.41 -60.61 46.46
N SER A 863 -26.10 -60.33 46.59
CA SER A 863 -25.22 -60.97 47.57
C SER A 863 -24.30 -59.95 48.25
N GLU A 864 -23.25 -60.42 48.93
CA GLU A 864 -22.20 -59.54 49.46
C GLU A 864 -21.14 -59.18 48.41
N SER A 865 -20.97 -59.99 47.36
CA SER A 865 -20.02 -59.73 46.26
C SER A 865 -20.64 -59.03 45.04
N TRP A 866 -21.90 -59.31 44.69
CA TRP A 866 -22.52 -58.72 43.49
C TRP A 866 -23.13 -57.35 43.76
N LYS A 867 -22.82 -56.38 42.89
CA LYS A 867 -23.47 -55.06 42.80
C LYS A 867 -23.89 -54.80 41.35
N PHE A 868 -25.13 -54.39 41.16
CA PHE A 868 -25.68 -53.88 39.91
C PHE A 868 -26.15 -52.44 40.15
N THR A 869 -25.70 -51.50 39.32
CA THR A 869 -26.17 -50.10 39.33
C THR A 869 -26.91 -49.83 38.02
N ALA A 870 -28.10 -49.25 38.12
CA ALA A 870 -28.82 -48.68 36.99
C ALA A 870 -28.92 -47.16 37.19
N LEU A 871 -28.65 -46.37 36.15
CA LEU A 871 -28.67 -44.91 36.18
C LEU A 871 -29.43 -44.36 34.96
N ALA A 872 -30.16 -43.28 35.16
CA ALA A 872 -30.69 -42.42 34.09
C ALA A 872 -30.46 -40.95 34.44
N GLY A 873 -30.18 -40.12 33.45
CA GLY A 873 -29.89 -38.70 33.64
C GLY A 873 -30.21 -37.83 32.43
N TYR A 874 -30.23 -36.54 32.68
CA TYR A 874 -30.49 -35.47 31.72
C TYR A 874 -29.48 -34.33 31.94
N MET A 875 -29.15 -33.62 30.86
CA MET A 875 -28.28 -32.44 30.86
C MET A 875 -28.87 -31.36 29.95
N ASN A 876 -28.89 -30.12 30.41
CA ASN A 876 -29.04 -28.94 29.56
C ASN A 876 -27.66 -28.34 29.30
N LEU A 877 -27.38 -27.97 28.06
CA LEU A 877 -26.13 -27.38 27.61
C LEU A 877 -26.43 -26.01 26.98
N GLN A 878 -25.74 -24.98 27.43
CA GLN A 878 -25.92 -23.59 26.98
C GLN A 878 -24.61 -23.12 26.36
N TYR A 879 -24.62 -22.94 25.04
CA TYR A 879 -23.44 -22.73 24.21
C TYR A 879 -23.30 -21.28 23.76
N GLU A 880 -22.07 -20.80 23.77
CA GLU A 880 -21.63 -19.53 23.19
C GLU A 880 -20.39 -19.79 22.31
N SER A 881 -20.29 -19.12 21.17
CA SER A 881 -19.12 -19.22 20.29
C SER A 881 -18.67 -17.89 19.72
N ASP A 882 -17.37 -17.82 19.47
CA ASP A 882 -16.71 -16.81 18.63
C ASP A 882 -15.83 -17.53 17.60
N ARG A 883 -16.01 -17.19 16.32
CA ARG A 883 -15.24 -17.71 15.18
C ARG A 883 -14.62 -16.54 14.42
N ASN A 884 -13.31 -16.38 14.53
CA ASN A 884 -12.56 -15.32 13.87
C ASN A 884 -12.24 -15.70 12.43
N ILE A 885 -12.52 -14.77 11.51
CA ILE A 885 -12.42 -14.96 10.07
C ILE A 885 -11.47 -13.89 9.52
N ASN A 886 -10.31 -14.34 9.07
CA ASN A 886 -9.29 -13.48 8.46
C ASN A 886 -9.00 -14.03 7.05
N LEU A 887 -9.41 -13.30 6.01
CA LEU A 887 -9.18 -13.65 4.61
C LEU A 887 -9.05 -12.40 3.74
N GLY A 888 -8.01 -12.33 2.91
CA GLY A 888 -7.73 -11.14 2.10
C GLY A 888 -7.57 -9.87 2.97
N GLY A 889 -8.32 -8.82 2.64
CA GLY A 889 -8.49 -7.62 3.46
C GLY A 889 -9.56 -7.71 4.56
N LEU A 890 -10.31 -8.81 4.66
CA LEU A 890 -11.40 -8.98 5.63
C LEU A 890 -10.91 -9.55 6.96
N ASN A 891 -11.32 -8.91 8.05
CA ASN A 891 -11.16 -9.38 9.43
C ASN A 891 -12.49 -9.21 10.16
N ARG A 892 -13.15 -10.32 10.52
CA ARG A 892 -14.50 -10.35 11.10
C ARG A 892 -14.61 -11.44 12.16
N THR A 893 -15.54 -11.31 13.10
CA THR A 893 -15.90 -12.37 14.06
C THR A 893 -17.35 -12.76 13.84
N ALA A 894 -17.61 -14.06 13.69
CA ALA A 894 -18.94 -14.64 13.68
C ALA A 894 -19.23 -15.23 15.07
N SER A 895 -20.24 -14.72 15.75
CA SER A 895 -20.60 -15.13 17.11
C SER A 895 -22.01 -15.72 17.17
N ALA A 896 -22.20 -16.78 17.95
CA ALA A 896 -23.50 -17.44 18.13
C ALA A 896 -23.78 -17.80 19.59
N ASN A 897 -25.07 -17.98 19.91
CA ASN A 897 -25.55 -18.43 21.21
C ASN A 897 -26.70 -19.44 20.96
N TRP A 898 -26.63 -20.65 21.52
CA TRP A 898 -27.64 -21.69 21.33
C TRP A 898 -27.74 -22.66 22.52
N SER A 899 -28.70 -23.59 22.48
CA SER A 899 -28.90 -24.60 23.52
C SER A 899 -28.95 -26.02 22.96
N GLY A 900 -28.46 -26.96 23.75
CA GLY A 900 -28.60 -28.39 23.54
C GLY A 900 -29.17 -29.09 24.76
N ASN A 901 -29.61 -30.32 24.56
CA ASN A 901 -30.20 -31.17 25.59
C ASN A 901 -29.67 -32.60 25.44
N GLY A 902 -29.23 -33.19 26.54
CA GLY A 902 -28.69 -34.54 26.60
C GLY A 902 -29.55 -35.46 27.45
N PHE A 903 -29.74 -36.70 27.02
CA PHE A 903 -30.23 -37.81 27.86
C PHE A 903 -29.19 -38.91 27.93
N THR A 904 -28.96 -39.50 29.10
CA THR A 904 -28.05 -40.63 29.26
C THR A 904 -28.64 -41.71 30.16
N ALA A 905 -28.30 -42.96 29.88
CA ALA A 905 -28.63 -44.11 30.71
C ALA A 905 -27.45 -45.06 30.83
N ALA A 906 -27.32 -45.77 31.95
CA ALA A 906 -26.27 -46.75 32.16
C ALA A 906 -26.75 -47.95 32.99
N LEU A 907 -26.25 -49.14 32.65
CA LEU A 907 -26.39 -50.38 33.40
C LEU A 907 -25.00 -50.95 33.66
N ALA A 908 -24.57 -50.99 34.92
CA ALA A 908 -23.25 -51.46 35.34
C ALA A 908 -23.34 -52.65 36.30
N ALA A 909 -22.41 -53.59 36.18
CA ALA A 909 -22.25 -54.74 37.07
C ALA A 909 -20.82 -54.80 37.61
N GLU A 910 -20.67 -55.11 38.90
CA GLU A 910 -19.41 -55.22 39.63
C GLU A 910 -19.44 -56.45 40.55
N TYR A 911 -18.33 -57.19 40.61
CA TYR A 911 -18.18 -58.34 41.51
C TYR A 911 -16.98 -58.16 42.44
N ASP A 912 -17.21 -58.08 43.75
CA ASP A 912 -16.16 -57.92 44.77
C ASP A 912 -15.48 -59.26 45.10
N TRP A 913 -14.31 -59.49 44.50
CA TRP A 913 -13.47 -60.65 44.75
C TRP A 913 -12.36 -60.30 45.75
N VAL A 914 -12.56 -60.69 47.02
CA VAL A 914 -11.52 -60.64 48.05
C VAL A 914 -10.46 -61.72 47.78
N ILE A 915 -9.22 -61.32 47.53
CA ILE A 915 -8.10 -62.23 47.21
C ILE A 915 -7.14 -62.49 48.37
N SER A 916 -7.25 -61.73 49.48
CA SER A 916 -6.53 -62.05 50.72
C SER A 916 -7.04 -63.34 51.38
N SER A 917 -6.14 -64.04 52.07
CA SER A 917 -6.45 -65.28 52.81
C SER A 917 -7.46 -65.06 53.93
N ASP A 918 -7.29 -64.02 54.73
CA ASP A 918 -8.34 -63.51 55.60
C ASP A 918 -9.29 -62.59 54.80
N LYS A 919 -10.47 -63.13 54.48
CA LYS A 919 -11.53 -62.41 53.77
C LYS A 919 -12.28 -61.39 54.65
N THR A 920 -12.08 -61.43 55.97
CA THR A 920 -12.77 -60.57 56.95
C THR A 920 -11.94 -59.34 57.35
N SER A 921 -10.65 -59.30 57.04
CA SER A 921 -9.77 -58.18 57.40
C SER A 921 -10.19 -56.84 56.75
N ARG A 922 -10.08 -55.75 57.53
CA ARG A 922 -10.17 -54.37 57.03
C ARG A 922 -9.06 -54.02 56.01
N SER A 923 -7.96 -54.78 55.99
CA SER A 923 -6.85 -54.66 55.03
C SER A 923 -6.92 -55.67 53.87
N ALA A 924 -8.03 -56.38 53.69
CA ALA A 924 -8.14 -57.40 52.65
C ALA A 924 -8.15 -56.79 51.25
N VAL A 925 -7.21 -57.23 50.41
CA VAL A 925 -7.02 -56.82 49.02
C VAL A 925 -8.16 -57.38 48.17
N ARG A 926 -8.69 -56.54 47.28
CA ARG A 926 -9.85 -56.84 46.43
C ARG A 926 -9.51 -56.62 44.96
N ILE A 927 -10.04 -57.48 44.10
CA ILE A 927 -10.15 -57.23 42.66
C ILE A 927 -11.64 -57.15 42.34
N LYS A 928 -12.03 -56.11 41.61
CA LYS A 928 -13.40 -55.79 41.23
C LYS A 928 -13.52 -55.74 39.71
N PRO A 929 -13.58 -56.91 39.03
CA PRO A 929 -14.01 -56.94 37.64
C PRO A 929 -15.39 -56.30 37.53
N ASN A 930 -15.55 -55.49 36.49
CA ASN A 930 -16.75 -54.72 36.22
C ASN A 930 -17.00 -54.63 34.71
N THR A 931 -18.24 -54.34 34.35
CA THR A 931 -18.67 -54.09 32.98
C THR A 931 -19.91 -53.22 32.99
N PHE A 932 -20.11 -52.44 31.94
CA PHE A 932 -21.31 -51.65 31.77
C PHE A 932 -21.73 -51.53 30.31
N PHE A 933 -23.01 -51.23 30.12
CA PHE A 933 -23.54 -50.62 28.90
C PHE A 933 -24.03 -49.22 29.23
N SER A 934 -23.77 -48.24 28.37
CA SER A 934 -24.37 -46.92 28.48
C SER A 934 -24.78 -46.35 27.13
N TYR A 935 -25.78 -45.50 27.16
CA TYR A 935 -26.30 -44.78 26.01
C TYR A 935 -26.30 -43.28 26.34
N ALA A 936 -25.95 -42.46 25.35
CA ALA A 936 -26.01 -41.00 25.41
C ALA A 936 -26.64 -40.47 24.13
N LEU A 937 -27.56 -39.51 24.26
CA LEU A 937 -28.30 -38.89 23.16
C LEU A 937 -28.24 -37.37 23.35
N HIS A 938 -27.45 -36.68 22.53
CA HIS A 938 -27.36 -35.22 22.49
C HIS A 938 -28.23 -34.66 21.35
N ASN A 939 -29.06 -33.67 21.65
CA ASN A 939 -29.84 -32.92 20.67
C ASN A 939 -29.47 -31.43 20.73
N GLN A 940 -28.98 -30.90 19.61
CA GLN A 940 -28.61 -29.50 19.44
C GLN A 940 -29.73 -28.73 18.73
N GLY A 941 -30.12 -27.57 19.28
CA GLY A 941 -31.05 -26.65 18.63
C GLY A 941 -30.46 -25.99 17.37
N ALA A 942 -31.32 -25.64 16.41
CA ALA A 942 -30.92 -24.86 15.25
C ALA A 942 -30.55 -23.42 15.65
N PHE A 943 -29.54 -22.83 15.01
CA PHE A 943 -29.09 -21.47 15.30
C PHE A 943 -28.53 -20.76 14.07
N SER A 944 -28.15 -19.49 14.22
CA SER A 944 -27.40 -18.76 13.22
C SER A 944 -26.41 -17.81 13.89
N GLU A 945 -25.21 -17.70 13.33
CA GLU A 945 -24.21 -16.71 13.74
C GLU A 945 -24.62 -15.28 13.37
N THR A 946 -23.94 -14.32 13.98
CA THR A 946 -24.04 -12.88 13.67
C THR A 946 -22.65 -12.24 13.71
N GLY A 947 -22.48 -11.09 13.06
CA GLY A 947 -21.25 -10.27 13.14
C GLY A 947 -20.30 -10.34 11.93
N ALA A 948 -20.38 -11.36 11.08
CA ALA A 948 -19.49 -11.53 9.93
C ALA A 948 -20.12 -11.23 8.55
N ASP A 949 -21.29 -10.58 8.54
CA ASP A 949 -22.14 -10.38 7.35
C ASP A 949 -22.34 -11.71 6.58
N SER A 950 -22.11 -11.79 5.27
CA SER A 950 -22.44 -12.99 4.46
C SER A 950 -21.61 -14.25 4.75
N LEU A 951 -20.70 -14.18 5.73
CA LEU A 951 -19.93 -15.31 6.27
C LEU A 951 -20.52 -15.86 7.58
N ASN A 952 -21.64 -15.33 8.06
CA ASN A 952 -22.44 -15.96 9.11
C ASN A 952 -23.02 -17.29 8.61
N LEU A 953 -22.99 -18.31 9.45
CA LEU A 953 -23.54 -19.63 9.18
C LEU A 953 -24.86 -19.82 9.94
N ALA A 954 -25.88 -20.29 9.22
CA ALA A 954 -27.10 -20.86 9.76
C ALA A 954 -26.95 -22.39 9.80
N LEU A 955 -27.08 -22.97 10.99
CA LEU A 955 -26.93 -24.41 11.25
C LEU A 955 -28.27 -25.02 11.65
N ASN A 956 -28.58 -26.18 11.05
CA ASN A 956 -29.78 -26.94 11.42
C ASN A 956 -29.64 -27.56 12.81
N SER A 957 -30.79 -27.86 13.42
CA SER A 957 -30.85 -28.73 14.60
C SER A 957 -30.39 -30.13 14.25
N HIS A 958 -29.64 -30.76 15.14
CA HIS A 958 -29.05 -32.07 14.94
C HIS A 958 -29.19 -32.94 16.19
N THR A 959 -29.07 -34.25 16.02
CA THR A 959 -29.09 -35.23 17.09
C THR A 959 -27.95 -36.19 16.85
N ALA A 960 -27.09 -36.34 17.84
CA ALA A 960 -25.96 -37.28 17.86
C ALA A 960 -26.15 -38.26 19.02
N ASP A 961 -25.91 -39.54 18.81
CA ASP A 961 -25.95 -40.54 19.88
C ASP A 961 -24.71 -41.44 19.95
N SER A 962 -24.53 -42.07 21.12
CA SER A 962 -23.38 -42.89 21.47
C SER A 962 -23.85 -44.08 22.29
N LEU A 963 -23.33 -45.27 21.97
CA LEU A 963 -23.69 -46.52 22.61
C LEU A 963 -22.40 -47.25 22.99
N ILE A 964 -22.05 -47.20 24.27
CA ILE A 964 -20.77 -47.69 24.78
C ILE A 964 -20.97 -49.00 25.54
N TYR A 965 -20.12 -49.98 25.24
CA TYR A 965 -19.90 -51.16 26.08
C TYR A 965 -18.50 -51.11 26.69
N GLY A 966 -18.43 -51.10 28.02
CA GLY A 966 -17.18 -51.11 28.79
C GLY A 966 -16.94 -52.42 29.53
N ILE A 967 -15.69 -52.84 29.60
CA ILE A 967 -15.24 -53.95 30.47
C ILE A 967 -13.89 -53.61 31.11
N GLY A 968 -13.76 -53.88 32.41
CA GLY A 968 -12.55 -53.53 33.15
C GLY A 968 -12.43 -54.21 34.50
N PHE A 969 -11.45 -53.79 35.27
CA PHE A 969 -11.33 -54.16 36.68
C PHE A 969 -10.68 -53.04 37.51
N GLN A 970 -10.96 -53.07 38.81
CA GLN A 970 -10.29 -52.22 39.79
C GLN A 970 -9.63 -53.08 40.88
N ILE A 971 -8.38 -52.78 41.24
CA ILE A 971 -7.68 -53.40 42.38
C ILE A 971 -7.71 -52.41 43.55
N GLU A 972 -8.07 -52.87 44.75
CA GLU A 972 -8.05 -52.10 46.00
C GLU A 972 -7.05 -52.72 46.99
N THR A 973 -6.18 -51.90 47.61
CA THR A 973 -5.13 -52.37 48.55
C THR A 973 -5.20 -51.70 49.94
N PRO A 974 -6.24 -51.93 50.76
CA PRO A 974 -6.51 -51.11 51.94
C PRO A 974 -5.43 -51.20 53.04
N ILE A 975 -4.87 -50.06 53.43
CA ILE A 975 -3.86 -49.86 54.48
C ILE A 975 -4.53 -49.29 55.72
N ILE A 976 -4.55 -50.04 56.82
CA ILE A 976 -5.13 -49.59 58.09
C ILE A 976 -4.27 -48.47 58.70
N THR A 977 -4.86 -47.31 58.95
CA THR A 977 -4.18 -46.15 59.59
C THR A 977 -4.66 -45.89 61.02
N GLY A 978 -5.78 -46.50 61.44
CA GLY A 978 -6.32 -46.39 62.79
C GLY A 978 -7.48 -47.34 63.06
N LYS A 979 -8.09 -47.21 64.24
CA LYS A 979 -9.20 -48.08 64.69
C LYS A 979 -10.39 -48.05 63.71
N SER A 980 -10.81 -46.85 63.31
CA SER A 980 -11.88 -46.58 62.34
C SER A 980 -11.37 -46.15 60.96
N SER A 981 -10.12 -45.67 60.84
CA SER A 981 -9.58 -45.09 59.60
C SER A 981 -8.70 -46.06 58.78
N ARG A 982 -8.64 -45.84 57.46
CA ARG A 982 -7.73 -46.51 56.52
C ARG A 982 -7.55 -45.73 55.22
N LEU A 983 -6.40 -45.91 54.57
CA LEU A 983 -6.12 -45.43 53.22
C LEU A 983 -6.34 -46.58 52.23
N ILE A 984 -6.97 -46.31 51.09
CA ILE A 984 -7.29 -47.29 50.04
C ILE A 984 -6.73 -46.77 48.72
N PRO A 985 -5.52 -47.19 48.32
CA PRO A 985 -5.05 -47.06 46.95
C PRO A 985 -5.87 -47.95 46.03
N ARG A 986 -6.12 -47.41 44.82
CA ARG A 986 -6.96 -47.99 43.78
C ARG A 986 -6.23 -47.87 42.44
N LEU A 987 -6.19 -48.97 41.69
CA LEU A 987 -5.77 -49.00 40.27
C LEU A 987 -6.97 -49.52 39.47
N SER A 988 -7.40 -48.78 38.44
CA SER A 988 -8.40 -49.22 37.47
C SER A 988 -7.79 -49.36 36.08
N LEU A 989 -8.24 -50.39 35.35
CA LEU A 989 -7.95 -50.60 33.94
C LEU A 989 -9.26 -50.97 33.23
N GLY A 990 -9.61 -50.24 32.18
CA GLY A 990 -10.80 -50.43 31.37
C GLY A 990 -10.48 -50.48 29.87
N TYR A 991 -11.37 -51.11 29.11
CA TYR A 991 -11.47 -50.99 27.66
C TYR A 991 -12.93 -50.75 27.31
N GLU A 992 -13.18 -49.78 26.45
CA GLU A 992 -14.53 -49.38 26.05
C GLU A 992 -14.64 -49.33 24.52
N TYR A 993 -15.82 -49.67 24.02
CA TYR A 993 -16.15 -49.66 22.59
C TYR A 993 -17.46 -48.91 22.37
N ASP A 994 -17.41 -47.83 21.59
CA ASP A 994 -18.59 -47.10 21.13
C ASP A 994 -19.05 -47.65 19.77
N PHE A 995 -20.24 -48.22 19.72
CA PHE A 995 -20.82 -48.76 18.48
C PHE A 995 -21.11 -47.66 17.44
N ASN A 996 -21.19 -46.40 17.85
CA ASN A 996 -21.54 -45.27 16.99
C ASN A 996 -20.37 -44.28 16.81
N GLY A 997 -19.27 -44.43 17.55
CA GLY A 997 -18.16 -43.46 17.59
C GLY A 997 -17.34 -43.29 16.31
N ASP A 998 -17.47 -44.20 15.34
CA ASP A 998 -16.89 -44.10 13.99
C ASP A 998 -17.93 -43.68 12.92
N SER A 999 -19.21 -43.52 13.26
CA SER A 999 -20.31 -43.20 12.33
C SER A 999 -20.28 -41.72 11.94
N ASN A 1000 -20.26 -41.42 10.63
CA ASN A 1000 -20.23 -40.02 10.16
C ASN A 1000 -21.49 -39.25 10.58
N GLU A 1001 -22.61 -39.96 10.64
CA GLU A 1001 -23.95 -39.45 10.89
C GLU A 1001 -24.04 -38.69 12.23
N GLU A 1002 -23.37 -39.16 13.29
CA GLU A 1002 -23.39 -38.56 14.63
C GLU A 1002 -22.45 -37.36 14.79
N HIS A 1003 -21.64 -37.07 13.77
CA HIS A 1003 -20.65 -35.98 13.75
C HIS A 1003 -20.83 -35.05 12.55
N GLN A 1004 -22.01 -35.05 11.92
CA GLN A 1004 -22.29 -34.31 10.69
C GLN A 1004 -23.41 -33.28 10.86
N LEU A 1005 -23.10 -32.00 10.61
CA LEU A 1005 -24.06 -30.90 10.66
C LEU A 1005 -24.38 -30.33 9.28
N THR A 1006 -25.66 -30.15 8.99
CA THR A 1006 -26.13 -29.38 7.82
C THR A 1006 -26.03 -27.88 8.12
N ALA A 1007 -25.17 -27.17 7.38
CA ALA A 1007 -24.90 -25.74 7.53
C ALA A 1007 -25.08 -24.95 6.22
N SER A 1008 -25.33 -23.65 6.30
CA SER A 1008 -25.48 -22.76 5.13
C SER A 1008 -25.10 -21.31 5.47
N PHE A 1009 -24.67 -20.52 4.49
CA PHE A 1009 -24.50 -19.07 4.68
C PHE A 1009 -25.86 -18.39 4.89
N ALA A 1010 -26.03 -17.66 6.00
CA ALA A 1010 -27.34 -17.21 6.48
C ALA A 1010 -27.98 -16.12 5.61
N GLU A 1011 -27.18 -15.21 5.07
CA GLU A 1011 -27.61 -14.04 4.26
C GLU A 1011 -27.75 -14.38 2.76
N VAL A 1012 -27.11 -15.47 2.32
CA VAL A 1012 -27.18 -15.98 0.93
C VAL A 1012 -27.74 -17.41 0.85
N PRO A 1013 -28.91 -17.70 1.47
CA PRO A 1013 -29.47 -19.06 1.57
C PRO A 1013 -29.88 -19.64 0.20
N ALA A 1014 -29.84 -18.84 -0.87
CA ALA A 1014 -29.98 -19.33 -2.24
C ALA A 1014 -28.86 -20.31 -2.65
N LEU A 1015 -27.67 -20.23 -2.02
CA LEU A 1015 -26.58 -21.19 -2.18
C LEU A 1015 -26.92 -22.58 -1.62
N GLY A 1016 -27.93 -22.66 -0.74
CA GLY A 1016 -28.37 -23.88 -0.07
C GLY A 1016 -27.31 -24.47 0.88
N SER A 1017 -27.73 -25.44 1.69
CA SER A 1017 -26.86 -26.06 2.69
C SER A 1017 -25.82 -27.03 2.12
N ILE A 1018 -24.79 -27.28 2.91
CA ILE A 1018 -23.84 -28.39 2.78
C ILE A 1018 -23.82 -29.15 4.10
N ASP A 1019 -23.52 -30.43 4.04
CA ASP A 1019 -23.32 -31.26 5.22
C ASP A 1019 -21.83 -31.31 5.53
N VAL A 1020 -21.47 -31.01 6.77
CA VAL A 1020 -20.10 -30.76 7.23
C VAL A 1020 -19.78 -31.77 8.32
N LEU A 1021 -18.74 -32.57 8.10
CA LEU A 1021 -18.28 -33.60 9.04
C LEU A 1021 -17.24 -33.02 9.99
N GLY A 1022 -17.43 -33.18 11.30
CA GLY A 1022 -16.48 -32.83 12.35
C GLY A 1022 -15.68 -34.03 12.87
N GLN A 1023 -14.65 -33.76 13.66
CA GLN A 1023 -13.75 -34.80 14.18
C GLN A 1023 -14.30 -35.48 15.43
N ASN A 1024 -14.04 -36.78 15.56
CA ASN A 1024 -14.51 -37.65 16.64
C ASN A 1024 -13.37 -38.37 17.39
N ARG A 1025 -13.70 -38.99 18.54
CA ARG A 1025 -12.77 -39.83 19.34
C ARG A 1025 -12.45 -41.16 18.64
N GLY A 1026 -13.39 -41.66 17.83
CA GLY A 1026 -13.39 -42.98 17.21
C GLY A 1026 -13.80 -44.11 18.17
N ALA A 1027 -14.16 -45.27 17.64
CA ALA A 1027 -14.93 -46.31 18.33
C ALA A 1027 -14.24 -47.07 19.49
N ASN A 1028 -12.98 -46.82 19.83
CA ASN A 1028 -12.21 -47.61 20.81
C ASN A 1028 -11.55 -46.72 21.86
N ALA A 1029 -11.61 -47.12 23.14
CA ALA A 1029 -10.92 -46.49 24.25
C ALA A 1029 -10.15 -47.50 25.13
N LEU A 1030 -9.03 -47.06 25.72
CA LEU A 1030 -8.29 -47.76 26.76
C LEU A 1030 -8.07 -46.80 27.95
N ASP A 1031 -8.48 -47.22 29.15
CA ASP A 1031 -8.62 -46.33 30.29
C ASP A 1031 -7.78 -46.80 31.47
N VAL A 1032 -6.93 -45.91 31.99
CA VAL A 1032 -6.03 -46.20 33.12
C VAL A 1032 -6.25 -45.18 34.22
N GLY A 1033 -6.60 -45.63 35.43
CA GLY A 1033 -6.89 -44.74 36.56
C GLY A 1033 -6.15 -45.12 37.84
N LEU A 1034 -5.70 -44.09 38.57
CA LEU A 1034 -5.13 -44.19 39.90
C LEU A 1034 -5.92 -43.30 40.86
N SER A 1035 -6.41 -43.86 41.97
CA SER A 1035 -7.07 -43.07 43.01
C SER A 1035 -6.68 -43.49 44.42
N LEU A 1036 -6.84 -42.56 45.35
CA LEU A 1036 -6.60 -42.69 46.78
C LEU A 1036 -7.88 -42.31 47.50
N GLU A 1037 -8.42 -43.22 48.31
CA GLU A 1037 -9.55 -42.95 49.19
C GLU A 1037 -9.12 -43.09 50.66
N TYR A 1038 -9.36 -42.07 51.48
CA TYR A 1038 -9.05 -42.06 52.90
C TYR A 1038 -10.35 -42.05 53.71
N GLU A 1039 -10.70 -43.21 54.25
CA GLU A 1039 -11.74 -43.35 55.27
C GLU A 1039 -11.22 -42.70 56.56
N THR A 1040 -11.75 -41.54 56.92
CA THR A 1040 -11.36 -40.80 58.15
C THR A 1040 -12.02 -41.39 59.39
N SER A 1041 -13.21 -41.94 59.24
CA SER A 1041 -14.11 -42.38 60.31
C SER A 1041 -15.15 -43.37 59.77
N GLU A 1042 -16.00 -43.89 60.67
CA GLU A 1042 -17.22 -44.61 60.30
C GLU A 1042 -18.35 -43.67 59.82
N THR A 1043 -18.03 -42.48 59.29
CA THR A 1043 -19.00 -41.53 58.72
C THR A 1043 -18.50 -40.84 57.45
N LEU A 1044 -17.20 -40.52 57.36
CA LEU A 1044 -16.63 -39.66 56.32
C LEU A 1044 -15.44 -40.31 55.62
N SER A 1045 -15.55 -40.40 54.29
CA SER A 1045 -14.47 -40.75 53.37
C SER A 1045 -14.13 -39.56 52.47
N LEU A 1046 -12.84 -39.36 52.18
CA LEU A 1046 -12.33 -38.37 51.22
C LEU A 1046 -11.59 -39.10 50.11
N TYR A 1047 -11.73 -38.69 48.85
CA TYR A 1047 -11.00 -39.34 47.75
C TYR A 1047 -10.46 -38.33 46.73
N ALA A 1048 -9.40 -38.73 46.03
CA ALA A 1048 -8.83 -38.02 44.89
C ALA A 1048 -8.28 -39.02 43.87
N GLY A 1049 -8.22 -38.63 42.60
CA GLY A 1049 -7.72 -39.50 41.54
C GLY A 1049 -7.24 -38.75 40.30
N VAL A 1050 -6.51 -39.49 39.47
CA VAL A 1050 -6.07 -39.11 38.13
C VAL A 1050 -6.28 -40.31 37.20
N GLY A 1051 -6.79 -40.07 36.01
CA GLY A 1051 -6.95 -41.07 34.97
C GLY A 1051 -6.57 -40.51 33.60
N GLY A 1052 -6.29 -41.41 32.66
CA GLY A 1052 -6.10 -41.06 31.26
C GLY A 1052 -6.75 -42.09 30.36
N ALA A 1053 -7.44 -41.59 29.33
CA ALA A 1053 -8.04 -42.38 28.27
C ALA A 1053 -7.22 -42.23 26.99
N PHE A 1054 -7.12 -43.31 26.22
CA PHE A 1054 -6.44 -43.35 24.92
C PHE A 1054 -7.41 -43.88 23.87
N TRP A 1055 -7.74 -43.06 22.87
CA TRP A 1055 -8.73 -43.38 21.84
C TRP A 1055 -8.11 -43.66 20.48
N SER A 1056 -8.93 -44.07 19.51
CA SER A 1056 -8.53 -44.18 18.10
C SER A 1056 -7.90 -42.89 17.56
N ASN A 1057 -8.48 -41.72 17.88
CA ASN A 1057 -8.08 -40.41 17.34
C ASN A 1057 -7.48 -39.44 18.37
N GLY A 1058 -7.36 -39.77 19.66
CA GLY A 1058 -6.98 -38.80 20.68
C GLY A 1058 -6.59 -39.36 22.04
N ASN A 1059 -6.37 -38.47 23.01
CA ASN A 1059 -6.02 -38.83 24.37
C ASN A 1059 -6.55 -37.82 25.40
N GLU A 1060 -6.71 -38.27 26.64
CA GLU A 1060 -7.26 -37.51 27.75
C GLU A 1060 -6.39 -37.60 29.01
N LEU A 1061 -6.43 -36.54 29.82
CA LEU A 1061 -6.06 -36.52 31.22
C LEU A 1061 -7.23 -35.97 32.03
N SER A 1062 -7.84 -36.82 32.87
CA SER A 1062 -8.85 -36.42 33.85
C SER A 1062 -8.26 -36.47 35.27
N TYR A 1063 -8.59 -35.49 36.11
CA TYR A 1063 -8.19 -35.48 37.51
C TYR A 1063 -9.27 -34.81 38.37
N GLY A 1064 -9.42 -35.29 39.61
CA GLY A 1064 -10.49 -34.83 40.47
C GLY A 1064 -10.49 -35.44 41.87
N GLY A 1065 -11.57 -35.20 42.58
CA GLY A 1065 -11.77 -35.72 43.94
C GLY A 1065 -13.09 -35.30 44.55
N GLY A 1066 -13.34 -35.83 45.74
CA GLY A 1066 -14.65 -35.72 46.37
C GLY A 1066 -14.69 -36.23 47.81
N LEU A 1067 -15.90 -36.29 48.34
CA LEU A 1067 -16.18 -36.83 49.67
C LEU A 1067 -17.48 -37.64 49.71
N LYS A 1068 -17.54 -38.56 50.66
CA LYS A 1068 -18.70 -39.41 50.95
C LYS A 1068 -18.99 -39.33 52.45
N LEU A 1069 -20.15 -38.77 52.82
CA LEU A 1069 -20.58 -38.55 54.20
C LEU A 1069 -21.87 -39.32 54.47
N ARG A 1070 -21.87 -40.22 55.46
CA ARG A 1070 -23.02 -41.05 55.88
C ARG A 1070 -23.55 -40.61 57.25
N TRP A 1071 -24.88 -40.60 57.41
CA TRP A 1071 -25.61 -40.39 58.67
C TRP A 1071 -26.99 -41.05 58.64
#